data_AF-A0A194Q670-F1
#
_entry.id   AF-A0A194Q670-F1
#
_cell.length_a   1.000
_cell.length_b   1.000
_cell.length_c   1.000
_cell.angle_alpha   90.00
_cell.angle_beta   90.00
_cell.angle_gamma   90.00
#
_symmetry.space_group_name_H-M   'P 1'
#
loop_
_entity.id
_entity.type
_entity.pdbx_description
1 polymer ?
#
loop_
_entity_poly.entity_id
_entity_poly.type
_entity_poly.pdbx_seq_one_letter_code
_entity_poly.pdbx_strand_id
1 'polypeptide(L)'
;MATSSDTSDQNVKSRRPAESAFKQQRLPAWQPILTAGTVLPTFFVIGIAFIPVGIGLLYFSDEVKEHVIDYTKCMKVNENITCAEYIKKNDMNSCTCEINFNLTEDFKRDVYFYYGLSNYYQNHRRYVKSRDDSQLRGQLSLTPSSDCDPFGYAEEEGKLKPVAPCGAIANSMFNDTLMVHSLDWDIDVPVLRTGIAWTSDKDIKFRNPPGDLKTAFANFTKPVNWRRPVWQLDLNNTDNNGFQNEDLIVWMRTAALPTFRKLYRRVDHSQYGFSTGLVKGPYMLRVEYNYPVTDFDGTKSFIISTTSLLGGKNPFLGVAYVVVGTLCLLLGIVLLVIHVRCSRRYPPPIAHTYFMDEQTTSHNVNEYSFDEISPTGGICNPDETCIGGFARLYTGVRQLQEAEPDSLLLNAGDTFQGTIWYNFLRWNVTQHFMNMLEHDAHVLGNHEFDHGVEGLLPYLERLNSPMLGANVNTTFEPELGKYVKNHIVVERRGRKIGIIGVLLRQFSAPIGRVVMEDELTAVNREAAELTAQGVDVIILLSHVGYTSDLFLAERVSPTVDIIVGGHSHSLLYNGEAPDGTRPIGEYPTVVTRSDGHRIPVVQAHCYTRYLGNIKLFINNQGIIERWEGQPVFLGSSIVQDPLMLEELEPWRKEVDAVGKEVLGRTHVTLTRSCFSAECNLGNWACDGLLEQVMDRAKTGAWNDAHVCMANAGGLRMQINPGEVTTEALLMAIPFENYVQVYDLKGQYLLEALEFSVGTAQTPGSFNSRRMLQVAGMRVVYNASSEVGSRVVSAHIRCIECDIPRYLPLDVNKTYRVLTQSYIGDGGGGYTMLSENRENVENLDVDYVMLQRHMRKQRNVIQDHDGRIQVVF
;
A
#
# COMPACT_ATOMS: atom_id res chain seq x y z
N MET A 1 -4.29 -73.90 4.32
CA MET A 1 -5.59 -73.80 5.02
C MET A 1 -5.50 -72.62 5.97
N ALA A 2 -6.46 -71.68 5.84
CA ALA A 2 -6.97 -70.76 6.86
C ALA A 2 -5.97 -69.82 7.57
N THR A 3 -6.20 -68.51 7.73
CA THR A 3 -7.42 -67.70 7.55
C THR A 3 -7.02 -66.22 7.59
N SER A 4 -7.69 -65.44 6.76
CA SER A 4 -7.79 -63.98 6.83
C SER A 4 -8.61 -63.54 8.04
N SER A 5 -8.23 -62.41 8.63
CA SER A 5 -9.16 -61.52 9.32
C SER A 5 -8.83 -60.08 8.96
N ASP A 6 -9.75 -59.47 8.20
CA ASP A 6 -9.88 -58.04 7.98
C ASP A 6 -9.87 -57.25 9.29
N THR A 7 -9.11 -56.15 9.31
CA THR A 7 -9.50 -54.94 10.03
C THR A 7 -9.27 -53.74 9.12
N SER A 8 -10.34 -52.98 8.96
CA SER A 8 -10.47 -51.80 8.13
C SER A 8 -9.65 -50.63 8.67
N ASP A 9 -8.61 -50.21 7.95
CA ASP A 9 -7.96 -48.92 8.20
C ASP A 9 -8.57 -47.83 7.33
N GLN A 10 -9.02 -46.77 8.00
CA GLN A 10 -9.57 -45.57 7.38
C GLN A 10 -8.50 -44.88 6.54
N ASN A 11 -8.79 -44.69 5.26
CA ASN A 11 -7.93 -44.01 4.31
C ASN A 11 -7.92 -42.49 4.59
N VAL A 12 -6.97 -42.03 5.40
CA VAL A 12 -6.67 -40.60 5.56
C VAL A 12 -6.14 -40.08 4.22
N LYS A 13 -6.95 -39.31 3.49
CA LYS A 13 -6.50 -38.61 2.27
C LYS A 13 -5.43 -37.58 2.65
N SER A 14 -4.16 -37.94 2.40
CA SER A 14 -3.02 -37.03 2.43
C SER A 14 -3.24 -35.82 1.52
N ARG A 15 -3.13 -34.61 2.06
CA ARG A 15 -3.15 -33.34 1.32
C ARG A 15 -1.82 -33.03 0.60
N ARG A 16 -0.96 -34.02 0.35
CA ARG A 16 0.28 -33.79 -0.41
C ARG A 16 -0.01 -33.70 -1.92
N PRO A 17 0.49 -32.66 -2.62
CA PRO A 17 0.45 -32.63 -4.07
C PRO A 17 1.24 -33.80 -4.66
N ALA A 18 0.80 -34.31 -5.80
CA ALA A 18 1.51 -35.37 -6.52
C ALA A 18 2.96 -34.96 -6.84
N GLU A 19 3.92 -35.84 -6.56
CA GLU A 19 5.34 -35.64 -6.87
C GLU A 19 5.58 -35.70 -8.38
N SER A 20 5.42 -34.57 -9.06
CA SER A 20 5.89 -34.40 -10.43
C SER A 20 6.79 -33.17 -10.52
N ALA A 21 7.78 -33.22 -11.41
CA ALA A 21 8.74 -32.12 -11.62
C ALA A 21 8.04 -30.77 -11.92
N PHE A 22 6.85 -30.82 -12.52
CA PHE A 22 6.00 -29.65 -12.78
C PHE A 22 5.38 -29.07 -11.49
N LYS A 23 4.86 -29.92 -10.60
CA LYS A 23 4.29 -29.49 -9.30
C LYS A 23 5.36 -29.14 -8.27
N GLN A 24 6.56 -29.70 -8.41
CA GLN A 24 7.72 -29.40 -7.59
C GLN A 24 8.60 -28.29 -8.18
N GLN A 25 8.22 -27.69 -9.32
CA GLN A 25 8.96 -26.63 -10.02
C GLN A 25 10.47 -26.93 -10.23
N ARG A 26 10.85 -28.20 -10.36
CA ARG A 26 12.24 -28.63 -10.65
C ARG A 26 12.54 -28.60 -12.16
N LEU A 27 11.88 -27.71 -12.90
CA LEU A 27 12.13 -27.57 -14.33
C LEU A 27 13.45 -26.83 -14.53
N PRO A 28 14.29 -27.27 -15.49
CA PRO A 28 15.53 -26.57 -15.78
C PRO A 28 15.22 -25.13 -16.22
N ALA A 29 15.75 -24.16 -15.47
CA ALA A 29 15.66 -22.74 -15.78
C ALA A 29 16.82 -22.35 -16.73
N TRP A 30 16.49 -21.71 -17.84
CA TRP A 30 17.47 -21.12 -18.75
C TRP A 30 17.71 -19.67 -18.34
N GLN A 31 18.95 -19.34 -17.93
CA GLN A 31 19.37 -17.99 -17.59
C GLN A 31 20.30 -17.44 -18.70
N PRO A 32 19.76 -16.71 -19.69
CA PRO A 32 20.60 -16.17 -20.75
C PRO A 32 21.55 -15.10 -20.19
N ILE A 33 22.85 -15.32 -20.35
CA ILE A 33 23.86 -14.33 -19.98
C ILE A 33 23.76 -13.17 -21.00
N LEU A 34 23.36 -12.00 -20.52
CA LEU A 34 23.22 -10.78 -21.33
C LEU A 34 24.60 -10.18 -21.61
N THR A 35 25.30 -10.75 -22.58
CA THR A 35 26.53 -10.19 -23.14
C THR A 35 26.18 -9.26 -24.30
N ALA A 36 27.12 -8.40 -24.72
CA ALA A 36 26.95 -7.62 -25.95
C ALA A 36 26.58 -8.52 -27.16
N GLY A 37 27.08 -9.76 -27.19
CA GLY A 37 26.76 -10.76 -28.20
C GLY A 37 25.34 -11.34 -28.14
N THR A 38 24.62 -11.23 -27.03
CA THR A 38 23.23 -11.69 -26.89
C THR A 38 22.22 -10.53 -26.84
N VAL A 39 22.63 -9.39 -26.27
CA VAL A 39 21.80 -8.18 -26.15
C VAL A 39 21.62 -7.49 -27.50
N LEU A 40 22.70 -7.29 -28.27
CA LEU A 40 22.61 -6.61 -29.57
C LEU A 40 21.67 -7.32 -30.55
N PRO A 41 21.76 -8.65 -30.77
CA PRO A 41 20.81 -9.36 -31.63
C PRO A 41 19.37 -9.25 -31.12
N THR A 42 19.14 -9.24 -29.81
CA THR A 42 17.80 -9.17 -29.22
C THR A 42 17.10 -7.85 -29.56
N PHE A 43 17.78 -6.71 -29.45
CA PHE A 43 17.24 -5.41 -29.84
C PHE A 43 16.87 -5.35 -31.33
N PHE A 44 17.70 -5.92 -32.21
CA PHE A 44 17.40 -6.00 -33.64
C PHE A 44 16.24 -6.95 -33.95
N VAL A 45 16.18 -8.13 -33.30
CA VAL A 45 15.10 -9.10 -33.49
C VAL A 45 13.75 -8.52 -33.03
N ILE A 46 13.70 -7.91 -31.84
CA ILE A 46 12.48 -7.27 -31.33
C ILE A 46 12.06 -6.14 -32.28
N GLY A 47 12.99 -5.29 -32.70
CA GLY A 47 12.72 -4.21 -33.64
C GLY A 47 12.15 -4.69 -34.97
N ILE A 48 12.78 -5.69 -35.59
CA ILE A 48 12.36 -6.28 -36.87
C ILE A 48 11.02 -7.03 -36.75
N ALA A 49 10.72 -7.64 -35.60
CA ALA A 49 9.46 -8.36 -35.39
C ALA A 49 8.29 -7.43 -35.05
N PHE A 50 8.51 -6.42 -34.21
CA PHE A 50 7.43 -5.58 -33.67
C PHE A 50 6.90 -4.59 -34.69
N ILE A 51 7.74 -4.09 -35.61
CA ILE A 51 7.31 -3.13 -36.64
C ILE A 51 6.28 -3.78 -37.61
N PRO A 52 6.52 -4.94 -38.24
CA PRO A 52 5.53 -5.61 -39.08
C PRO A 52 4.24 -5.99 -38.32
N VAL A 53 4.36 -6.44 -37.06
CA VAL A 53 3.20 -6.72 -36.22
C VAL A 53 2.39 -5.46 -35.98
N GLY A 54 3.04 -4.36 -35.60
CA GLY A 54 2.40 -3.07 -35.40
C GLY A 54 1.72 -2.54 -36.66
N ILE A 55 2.38 -2.65 -37.82
CA ILE A 55 1.79 -2.30 -39.13
C ILE A 55 0.56 -3.17 -39.42
N GLY A 56 0.62 -4.48 -39.16
CA GLY A 56 -0.52 -5.38 -39.31
C GLY A 56 -1.69 -5.01 -38.40
N LEU A 57 -1.42 -4.70 -37.13
CA LEU A 57 -2.44 -4.22 -36.18
C LEU A 57 -3.08 -2.90 -36.63
N LEU A 58 -2.28 -1.96 -37.13
CA LEU A 58 -2.76 -0.69 -37.69
C LEU A 58 -3.63 -0.93 -38.93
N TYR A 59 -3.21 -1.83 -39.81
CA TYR A 59 -3.98 -2.20 -40.99
C TYR A 59 -5.37 -2.74 -40.61
N PHE A 60 -5.45 -3.70 -39.69
CA PHE A 60 -6.74 -4.22 -39.22
C PHE A 60 -7.58 -3.18 -38.47
N SER A 61 -6.94 -2.26 -37.73
CA SER A 61 -7.65 -1.15 -37.10
C SER A 61 -8.20 -0.16 -38.13
N ASP A 62 -7.53 0.06 -39.26
CA ASP A 62 -7.97 0.99 -40.31
C ASP A 62 -9.03 0.36 -41.23
N GLU A 63 -9.06 -0.97 -41.33
CA GLU A 63 -10.17 -1.72 -41.97
C GLU A 63 -11.51 -1.45 -41.26
N VAL A 64 -11.50 -1.11 -39.96
CA VAL A 64 -12.70 -0.78 -39.20
C VAL A 64 -13.25 0.59 -39.62
N LYS A 65 -14.46 0.57 -40.16
CA LYS A 65 -15.21 1.77 -40.53
C LYS A 65 -16.01 2.27 -39.34
N GLU A 66 -15.95 3.58 -39.11
CA GLU A 66 -16.68 4.25 -38.04
C GLU A 66 -17.34 5.52 -38.55
N HIS A 67 -18.59 5.75 -38.15
CA HIS A 67 -19.31 7.00 -38.37
C HIS A 67 -19.84 7.50 -37.03
N VAL A 68 -19.51 8.75 -36.68
CA VAL A 68 -19.83 9.35 -35.39
C VAL A 68 -20.79 10.52 -35.60
N ILE A 69 -21.90 10.50 -34.86
CA ILE A 69 -22.93 11.53 -34.89
C ILE A 69 -23.02 12.14 -33.50
N ASP A 70 -22.66 13.41 -33.36
CA ASP A 70 -22.93 14.18 -32.15
C ASP A 70 -24.41 14.58 -32.13
N TYR A 71 -25.14 14.16 -31.10
CA TYR A 71 -26.55 14.51 -30.90
C TYR A 71 -26.79 15.28 -29.60
N THR A 72 -25.73 15.79 -28.97
CA THR A 72 -25.76 16.55 -27.70
C THR A 72 -26.77 17.70 -27.74
N LYS A 73 -26.77 18.44 -28.86
CA LYS A 73 -27.63 19.62 -29.07
C LYS A 73 -28.66 19.39 -30.17
N CYS A 74 -29.17 18.17 -30.30
CA CYS A 74 -30.18 17.87 -31.30
C CYS A 74 -31.48 18.68 -31.06
N MET A 75 -32.10 19.12 -32.15
CA MET A 75 -33.31 19.96 -32.12
C MET A 75 -34.56 19.11 -31.94
N LYS A 76 -35.46 19.53 -31.07
CA LYS A 76 -36.75 18.86 -30.87
C LYS A 76 -37.57 18.90 -32.17
N VAL A 77 -38.20 17.78 -32.52
CA VAL A 77 -39.10 17.73 -33.69
C VAL A 77 -40.21 18.78 -33.55
N ASN A 78 -40.43 19.54 -34.63
CA ASN A 78 -41.43 20.61 -34.77
C ASN A 78 -41.24 21.84 -33.85
N GLU A 79 -40.08 22.00 -33.19
CA GLU A 79 -39.80 23.17 -32.33
C GLU A 79 -38.36 23.66 -32.49
N ASN A 80 -38.14 24.98 -32.35
CA ASN A 80 -36.80 25.57 -32.45
C ASN A 80 -36.09 25.63 -31.07
N ILE A 81 -36.07 24.50 -30.36
CA ILE A 81 -35.39 24.33 -29.06
C ILE A 81 -34.58 23.03 -29.07
N THR A 82 -33.43 23.01 -28.39
CA THR A 82 -32.65 21.76 -28.25
C THR A 82 -33.32 20.82 -27.24
N CYS A 83 -33.20 19.50 -27.44
CA CYS A 83 -33.73 18.53 -26.47
C CYS A 83 -33.07 18.66 -25.09
N ALA A 84 -31.81 19.05 -25.03
CA ALA A 84 -31.09 19.32 -23.79
C ALA A 84 -31.75 20.47 -22.98
N GLU A 85 -32.11 21.56 -23.63
CA GLU A 85 -32.81 22.69 -23.00
C GLU A 85 -34.26 22.36 -22.65
N TYR A 86 -34.95 21.59 -23.50
CA TYR A 86 -36.34 21.21 -23.29
C TYR A 86 -36.52 20.36 -22.03
N ILE A 87 -35.67 19.35 -21.83
CA ILE A 87 -35.73 18.43 -20.67
C ILE A 87 -35.38 19.14 -19.38
N LYS A 88 -34.45 20.12 -19.43
CA LYS A 88 -34.09 20.96 -18.28
C LYS A 88 -35.24 21.86 -17.81
N LYS A 89 -36.13 22.29 -18.73
CA LYS A 89 -37.25 23.19 -18.43
C LYS A 89 -38.56 22.48 -18.04
N ASN A 90 -38.76 21.24 -18.48
CA ASN A 90 -40.06 20.55 -18.38
C ASN A 90 -40.00 19.23 -17.58
N ASP A 91 -39.22 19.19 -16.50
CA ASP A 91 -39.22 18.09 -15.52
C ASP A 91 -39.17 16.68 -16.15
N MET A 92 -38.23 16.48 -17.10
CA MET A 92 -37.97 15.18 -17.75
C MET A 92 -39.09 14.61 -18.66
N ASN A 93 -39.98 15.46 -19.20
CA ASN A 93 -40.83 15.07 -20.32
C ASN A 93 -40.01 14.57 -21.53
N SER A 94 -40.50 13.53 -22.22
CA SER A 94 -39.81 12.90 -23.35
C SER A 94 -39.56 13.89 -24.48
N CYS A 95 -38.30 14.06 -24.90
CA CYS A 95 -37.94 14.83 -26.10
C CYS A 95 -37.53 13.89 -27.23
N THR A 96 -38.03 14.14 -28.43
CA THR A 96 -37.62 13.41 -29.63
C THR A 96 -36.94 14.37 -30.60
N CYS A 97 -35.81 13.96 -31.16
CA CYS A 97 -35.10 14.67 -32.21
C CYS A 97 -34.72 13.71 -33.35
N GLU A 98 -34.58 14.26 -34.56
CA GLU A 98 -34.24 13.53 -35.77
C GLU A 98 -33.02 14.17 -36.42
N ILE A 99 -32.02 13.36 -36.77
CA ILE A 99 -30.77 13.82 -37.37
C ILE A 99 -30.54 13.02 -38.65
N ASN A 100 -30.59 13.70 -39.79
CA ASN A 100 -30.23 13.09 -41.06
C ASN A 100 -28.71 13.03 -41.20
N PHE A 101 -28.20 11.87 -41.61
CA PHE A 101 -26.79 11.65 -41.88
C PHE A 101 -26.63 10.79 -43.13
N ASN A 102 -25.42 10.78 -43.71
CA ASN A 102 -25.14 10.03 -44.92
C ASN A 102 -23.93 9.13 -44.68
N LEU A 103 -24.08 7.83 -44.92
CA LEU A 103 -22.96 6.90 -44.93
C LEU A 103 -22.25 7.02 -46.28
N THR A 104 -21.00 7.47 -46.28
CA THR A 104 -20.20 7.68 -47.50
C THR A 104 -19.70 6.38 -48.12
N GLU A 105 -19.67 5.30 -47.33
CA GLU A 105 -19.13 3.99 -47.69
C GLU A 105 -20.02 2.89 -47.11
N ASP A 106 -19.97 1.68 -47.68
CA ASP A 106 -20.69 0.53 -47.15
C ASP A 106 -20.02 0.02 -45.86
N PHE A 107 -20.81 -0.18 -44.81
CA PHE A 107 -20.40 -0.82 -43.56
C PHE A 107 -20.66 -2.32 -43.68
N LYS A 108 -19.70 -3.05 -44.25
CA LYS A 108 -19.84 -4.48 -44.57
C LYS A 108 -19.61 -5.37 -43.34
N ARG A 109 -20.25 -6.55 -43.33
CA ARG A 109 -20.20 -7.57 -42.25
C ARG A 109 -20.96 -7.13 -40.99
N ASP A 110 -20.49 -7.53 -39.82
CA ASP A 110 -21.10 -7.24 -38.52
C ASP A 110 -21.05 -5.75 -38.21
N VAL A 111 -22.23 -5.13 -38.07
CA VAL A 111 -22.37 -3.71 -37.74
C VAL A 111 -22.89 -3.54 -36.32
N TYR A 112 -22.26 -2.65 -35.57
CA TYR A 112 -22.51 -2.38 -34.17
C TYR A 112 -22.83 -0.90 -33.96
N PHE A 113 -23.80 -0.65 -33.10
CA PHE A 113 -24.17 0.69 -32.66
C PHE A 113 -23.66 0.91 -31.24
N TYR A 114 -23.02 2.04 -30.99
CA TYR A 114 -22.55 2.46 -29.67
C TYR A 114 -23.13 3.82 -29.31
N TYR A 115 -23.31 4.06 -28.02
CA TYR A 115 -23.43 5.41 -27.49
C TYR A 115 -22.10 5.81 -26.84
N GLY A 116 -21.76 7.08 -26.91
CA GLY A 116 -20.58 7.67 -26.30
C GLY A 116 -20.94 8.83 -25.38
N LEU A 117 -20.20 8.94 -24.28
CA LEU A 117 -20.29 10.02 -23.32
C LEU A 117 -18.89 10.61 -23.11
N SER A 118 -18.82 11.93 -22.95
CA SER A 118 -17.62 12.65 -22.50
C SER A 118 -17.84 13.31 -21.15
N ASN A 119 -16.74 13.66 -20.49
CA ASN A 119 -16.73 14.32 -19.18
C ASN A 119 -17.51 13.55 -18.09
N TYR A 120 -17.52 12.21 -18.16
CA TYR A 120 -18.27 11.36 -17.23
C TYR A 120 -17.36 10.32 -16.56
N TYR A 121 -17.11 10.48 -15.27
CA TYR A 121 -16.03 9.79 -14.55
C TYR A 121 -16.49 8.48 -13.89
N GLN A 122 -16.73 7.44 -14.69
CA GLN A 122 -17.07 6.10 -14.15
C GLN A 122 -15.93 5.45 -13.37
N ASN A 123 -14.69 5.93 -13.51
CA ASN A 123 -13.49 5.42 -12.86
C ASN A 123 -13.28 5.96 -11.43
N HIS A 124 -14.09 6.92 -10.98
CA HIS A 124 -13.94 7.48 -9.64
C HIS A 124 -14.24 6.43 -8.56
N ARG A 125 -13.34 6.25 -7.58
CA ARG A 125 -13.41 5.17 -6.57
C ARG A 125 -14.77 5.09 -5.87
N ARG A 126 -15.33 6.22 -5.43
CA ARG A 126 -16.65 6.24 -4.75
C ARG A 126 -17.80 5.82 -5.66
N TYR A 127 -17.69 6.11 -6.96
CA TYR A 127 -18.70 5.71 -7.95
C TYR A 127 -18.61 4.20 -8.22
N VAL A 128 -17.39 3.67 -8.44
CA VAL A 128 -17.14 2.23 -8.67
C VAL A 128 -17.56 1.38 -7.47
N LYS A 129 -17.30 1.87 -6.25
CA LYS A 129 -17.68 1.17 -5.01
C LYS A 129 -19.19 1.17 -4.77
N SER A 130 -19.93 2.17 -5.27
CA SER A 130 -21.34 2.35 -4.92
C SER A 130 -22.27 1.40 -5.66
N ARG A 131 -22.36 0.16 -5.14
CA ARG A 131 -23.23 -0.93 -5.60
C ARG A 131 -23.27 -2.08 -4.56
N ASP A 132 -24.19 -3.01 -4.73
CA ASP A 132 -24.27 -4.24 -3.93
C ASP A 132 -24.01 -5.48 -4.84
N ASP A 133 -22.83 -6.06 -4.72
CA ASP A 133 -22.43 -7.23 -5.52
C ASP A 133 -23.22 -8.50 -5.18
N SER A 134 -23.80 -8.59 -3.98
CA SER A 134 -24.67 -9.71 -3.59
C SER A 134 -26.03 -9.59 -4.29
N GLN A 135 -26.60 -8.37 -4.32
CA GLN A 135 -27.81 -8.11 -5.13
C GLN A 135 -27.58 -8.51 -6.59
N LEU A 136 -26.49 -8.05 -7.21
CA LEU A 136 -26.21 -8.35 -8.63
C LEU A 136 -26.05 -9.86 -8.91
N ARG A 137 -25.67 -10.66 -7.92
CA ARG A 137 -25.63 -12.13 -8.00
C ARG A 137 -26.97 -12.82 -7.69
N GLY A 138 -28.05 -12.06 -7.57
CA GLY A 138 -29.41 -12.56 -7.32
C GLY A 138 -29.70 -12.83 -5.84
N GLN A 139 -28.82 -12.41 -4.92
CA GLN A 139 -28.98 -12.55 -3.48
C GLN A 139 -29.58 -11.27 -2.91
N LEU A 140 -30.91 -11.23 -2.82
CA LEU A 140 -31.64 -10.05 -2.39
C LEU A 140 -31.70 -9.97 -0.84
N SER A 141 -31.41 -8.78 -0.31
CA SER A 141 -31.52 -8.43 1.11
C SER A 141 -32.35 -7.15 1.27
N LEU A 142 -33.22 -7.10 2.28
CA LEU A 142 -33.97 -5.89 2.62
C LEU A 142 -33.09 -4.81 3.28
N THR A 143 -31.88 -5.18 3.69
CA THR A 143 -30.81 -4.27 4.11
C THR A 143 -29.69 -4.35 3.08
N PRO A 144 -29.69 -3.48 2.05
CA PRO A 144 -28.62 -3.41 1.06
C PRO A 144 -27.28 -3.06 1.70
N SER A 145 -26.17 -3.38 1.03
CA SER A 145 -24.83 -2.99 1.46
C SER A 145 -24.72 -1.49 1.75
N SER A 146 -24.00 -1.11 2.80
CA SER A 146 -23.68 0.31 3.09
C SER A 146 -22.88 0.97 1.97
N ASP A 147 -22.22 0.18 1.12
CA ASP A 147 -21.57 0.69 -0.08
C ASP A 147 -22.56 1.35 -1.05
N CYS A 148 -23.84 0.97 -1.02
CA CYS A 148 -24.86 1.59 -1.85
C CYS A 148 -25.23 3.02 -1.44
N ASP A 149 -24.82 3.51 -0.26
CA ASP A 149 -25.19 4.83 0.22
C ASP A 149 -24.71 5.96 -0.71
N PRO A 150 -25.53 7.00 -0.96
CA PRO A 150 -26.88 7.24 -0.42
C PRO A 150 -28.02 6.59 -1.24
N PHE A 151 -27.70 5.76 -2.24
CA PHE A 151 -28.66 5.16 -3.18
C PHE A 151 -29.13 3.76 -2.77
N GLY A 152 -28.99 3.40 -1.49
CA GLY A 152 -29.48 2.13 -0.93
C GLY A 152 -31.00 2.06 -0.79
N TYR A 153 -31.65 3.21 -0.58
CA TYR A 153 -33.07 3.30 -0.29
C TYR A 153 -33.72 4.45 -1.07
N ALA A 154 -35.01 4.31 -1.38
CA ALA A 154 -35.82 5.38 -1.98
C ALA A 154 -37.25 5.35 -1.42
N GLU A 155 -37.89 6.51 -1.35
CA GLU A 155 -39.28 6.62 -0.93
C GLU A 155 -40.23 6.28 -2.08
N GLU A 156 -41.16 5.36 -1.82
CA GLU A 156 -42.24 5.00 -2.74
C GLU A 156 -43.54 4.92 -1.93
N GLU A 157 -44.57 5.68 -2.34
CA GLU A 157 -45.87 5.76 -1.64
C GLU A 157 -45.74 6.14 -0.14
N GLY A 158 -44.77 6.99 0.20
CA GLY A 158 -44.52 7.45 1.58
C GLY A 158 -43.84 6.40 2.48
N LYS A 159 -43.29 5.32 1.90
CA LYS A 159 -42.51 4.30 2.62
C LYS A 159 -41.10 4.22 2.06
N LEU A 160 -40.11 4.17 2.95
CA LEU A 160 -38.71 3.92 2.57
C LEU A 160 -38.54 2.44 2.17
N LYS A 161 -38.18 2.18 0.92
CA LYS A 161 -37.94 0.83 0.38
C LYS A 161 -36.50 0.67 -0.09
N PRO A 162 -35.91 -0.54 0.04
CA PRO A 162 -34.60 -0.83 -0.53
C PRO A 162 -34.65 -0.77 -2.06
N VAL A 163 -33.61 -0.19 -2.66
CA VAL A 163 -33.47 -0.07 -4.12
C VAL A 163 -32.82 -1.34 -4.69
N ALA A 164 -33.30 -1.81 -5.85
CA ALA A 164 -32.69 -2.92 -6.58
C ALA A 164 -32.64 -2.63 -8.10
N PRO A 165 -31.45 -2.57 -8.73
CA PRO A 165 -30.12 -2.60 -8.11
C PRO A 165 -29.79 -1.27 -7.42
N CYS A 166 -29.25 -1.32 -6.20
CA CYS A 166 -28.82 -0.11 -5.50
C CYS A 166 -27.45 0.41 -5.96
N GLY A 167 -27.17 1.68 -5.62
CA GLY A 167 -25.87 2.32 -5.83
C GLY A 167 -25.80 3.31 -7.00
N ALA A 168 -24.76 4.13 -7.01
CA ALA A 168 -24.58 5.24 -7.95
C ALA A 168 -24.49 4.79 -9.42
N ILE A 169 -23.87 3.63 -9.68
CA ILE A 169 -23.73 3.11 -11.05
C ILE A 169 -25.10 2.76 -11.63
N ALA A 170 -25.92 2.02 -10.88
CA ALA A 170 -27.27 1.67 -11.29
C ALA A 170 -28.14 2.93 -11.44
N ASN A 171 -28.11 3.83 -10.45
CA ASN A 171 -28.96 5.02 -10.47
C ASN A 171 -28.65 6.01 -11.61
N SER A 172 -27.51 5.88 -12.27
CA SER A 172 -27.10 6.76 -13.38
C SER A 172 -27.13 6.08 -14.75
N MET A 173 -27.84 4.94 -14.88
CA MET A 173 -27.96 4.18 -16.12
C MET A 173 -28.39 5.03 -17.33
N PHE A 174 -27.62 4.92 -18.42
CA PHE A 174 -27.94 5.55 -19.69
C PHE A 174 -29.28 5.07 -20.25
N ASN A 175 -30.15 6.01 -20.63
CA ASN A 175 -31.56 5.72 -20.92
C ASN A 175 -32.13 6.43 -22.18
N ASP A 176 -31.27 6.87 -23.11
CA ASP A 176 -31.74 7.31 -24.43
C ASP A 176 -32.14 6.11 -25.31
N THR A 177 -33.13 6.33 -26.18
CA THR A 177 -33.50 5.37 -27.25
C THR A 177 -32.91 5.89 -28.58
N LEU A 178 -32.12 5.06 -29.27
CA LEU A 178 -31.46 5.43 -30.53
C LEU A 178 -31.94 4.48 -31.64
N MET A 179 -32.62 5.01 -32.65
CA MET A 179 -33.20 4.25 -33.76
C MET A 179 -32.67 4.79 -35.09
N VAL A 180 -32.23 3.91 -35.97
CA VAL A 180 -31.71 4.27 -37.29
C VAL A 180 -32.71 3.85 -38.35
N HIS A 181 -33.10 4.77 -39.21
CA HIS A 181 -34.02 4.56 -40.31
C HIS A 181 -33.30 4.77 -41.65
N SER A 182 -33.46 3.83 -42.58
CA SER A 182 -32.91 3.93 -43.94
C SER A 182 -33.86 4.74 -44.81
N LEU A 183 -33.42 5.91 -45.30
CA LEU A 183 -34.28 6.77 -46.12
C LEU A 183 -34.45 6.24 -47.55
N ASP A 184 -33.46 5.50 -48.07
CA ASP A 184 -33.54 4.90 -49.41
C ASP A 184 -34.51 3.72 -49.46
N TRP A 185 -34.64 2.97 -48.36
CA TRP A 185 -35.46 1.76 -48.30
C TRP A 185 -36.73 1.92 -47.48
N ASP A 186 -36.93 3.09 -46.86
CA ASP A 186 -38.06 3.44 -46.00
C ASP A 186 -38.33 2.37 -44.92
N ILE A 187 -37.26 1.90 -44.28
CA ILE A 187 -37.30 0.83 -43.28
C ILE A 187 -36.35 1.11 -42.11
N ASP A 188 -36.79 0.78 -40.90
CA ASP A 188 -35.94 0.82 -39.71
C ASP A 188 -34.86 -0.26 -39.78
N VAL A 189 -33.63 0.11 -39.44
CA VAL A 189 -32.53 -0.85 -39.35
C VAL A 189 -32.82 -1.82 -38.21
N PRO A 190 -32.97 -3.13 -38.50
CA PRO A 190 -33.31 -4.10 -37.47
C PRO A 190 -32.10 -4.32 -36.55
N VAL A 191 -32.36 -4.37 -35.25
CA VAL A 191 -31.31 -4.47 -34.24
C VAL A 191 -31.62 -5.51 -33.16
N LEU A 192 -30.56 -6.16 -32.68
CA LEU A 192 -30.58 -7.06 -31.54
C LEU A 192 -30.17 -6.31 -30.27
N ARG A 193 -30.89 -6.58 -29.18
CA ARG A 193 -30.60 -6.08 -27.83
C ARG A 193 -29.79 -7.09 -26.98
N THR A 194 -29.53 -8.27 -27.54
CA THR A 194 -28.83 -9.39 -26.90
C THR A 194 -27.51 -9.71 -27.62
N GLY A 195 -26.61 -10.42 -26.93
CA GLY A 195 -25.25 -10.65 -27.41
C GLY A 195 -24.41 -9.38 -27.48
N ILE A 196 -24.71 -8.39 -26.64
CA ILE A 196 -23.96 -7.14 -26.45
C ILE A 196 -23.14 -7.15 -25.14
N ALA A 197 -23.51 -8.02 -24.19
CA ALA A 197 -22.74 -8.28 -22.97
C ALA A 197 -21.84 -9.52 -23.12
N TRP A 198 -20.76 -9.58 -22.33
CA TRP A 198 -19.89 -10.75 -22.28
C TRP A 198 -20.61 -11.91 -21.59
N THR A 199 -20.54 -13.10 -22.17
CA THR A 199 -21.13 -14.32 -21.58
C THR A 199 -20.62 -14.58 -20.17
N SER A 200 -19.32 -14.37 -19.93
CA SER A 200 -18.72 -14.49 -18.60
C SER A 200 -19.32 -13.54 -17.55
N ASP A 201 -19.69 -12.32 -17.92
CA ASP A 201 -20.35 -11.39 -17.00
C ASP A 201 -21.78 -11.87 -16.68
N LYS A 202 -22.53 -12.35 -17.69
CA LYS A 202 -23.89 -12.91 -17.52
C LYS A 202 -23.92 -14.19 -16.70
N ASP A 203 -22.88 -15.01 -16.77
CA ASP A 203 -22.88 -16.34 -16.14
C ASP A 203 -22.33 -16.30 -14.71
N ILE A 204 -21.41 -15.37 -14.42
CA ILE A 204 -20.65 -15.33 -13.17
C ILE A 204 -21.04 -14.14 -12.29
N LYS A 205 -21.15 -12.94 -12.86
CA LYS A 205 -21.27 -11.69 -12.08
C LYS A 205 -22.71 -11.23 -11.89
N PHE A 206 -23.55 -11.44 -12.89
CA PHE A 206 -24.94 -10.98 -12.89
C PHE A 206 -25.89 -12.17 -12.93
N ARG A 207 -26.71 -12.36 -11.90
CA ARG A 207 -27.70 -13.43 -11.86
C ARG A 207 -29.02 -12.91 -11.33
N ASN A 208 -30.10 -13.38 -11.94
CA ASN A 208 -31.44 -13.10 -11.43
C ASN A 208 -31.73 -13.93 -10.18
N PRO A 209 -32.53 -13.40 -9.24
CA PRO A 209 -33.07 -14.20 -8.15
C PRO A 209 -33.92 -15.36 -8.72
N PRO A 210 -34.01 -16.50 -8.01
CA PRO A 210 -34.80 -17.62 -8.46
C PRO A 210 -36.31 -17.29 -8.50
N GLY A 211 -37.02 -17.85 -9.47
CA GLY A 211 -38.47 -17.71 -9.61
C GLY A 211 -38.91 -16.54 -10.49
N ASP A 212 -40.17 -16.13 -10.35
CA ASP A 212 -40.75 -15.01 -11.09
C ASP A 212 -40.16 -13.67 -10.61
N LEU A 213 -39.59 -12.89 -11.53
CA LEU A 213 -38.88 -11.64 -11.19
C LEU A 213 -39.81 -10.60 -10.56
N LYS A 214 -41.04 -10.48 -11.04
CA LYS A 214 -42.01 -9.51 -10.50
C LYS A 214 -42.30 -9.80 -9.03
N THR A 215 -42.40 -11.08 -8.67
CA THR A 215 -42.59 -11.53 -7.30
C THR A 215 -41.32 -11.35 -6.47
N ALA A 216 -40.15 -11.71 -7.01
CA ALA A 216 -38.86 -11.61 -6.31
C ALA A 216 -38.50 -10.17 -5.92
N PHE A 217 -38.87 -9.19 -6.75
CA PHE A 217 -38.58 -7.78 -6.51
C PHE A 217 -39.74 -7.00 -5.87
N ALA A 218 -40.83 -7.65 -5.45
CA ALA A 218 -42.04 -6.95 -4.96
C ALA A 218 -41.80 -6.04 -3.73
N ASN A 219 -40.81 -6.36 -2.89
CA ASN A 219 -40.44 -5.58 -1.71
C ASN A 219 -39.34 -4.54 -1.98
N PHE A 220 -38.88 -4.43 -3.23
CA PHE A 220 -37.85 -3.50 -3.66
C PHE A 220 -38.46 -2.42 -4.54
N THR A 221 -37.78 -1.28 -4.60
CA THR A 221 -38.12 -0.21 -5.54
C THR A 221 -37.01 -0.01 -6.57
N LYS A 222 -37.35 0.68 -7.66
CA LYS A 222 -36.41 1.01 -8.73
C LYS A 222 -35.45 2.14 -8.29
N PRO A 223 -34.27 2.27 -8.90
CA PRO A 223 -33.45 3.46 -8.74
C PRO A 223 -34.25 4.73 -9.09
N VAL A 224 -33.93 5.84 -8.42
CA VAL A 224 -34.71 7.09 -8.49
C VAL A 224 -34.85 7.58 -9.93
N ASN A 225 -33.76 7.56 -10.70
CA ASN A 225 -33.73 8.06 -12.08
C ASN A 225 -34.20 7.04 -13.13
N TRP A 226 -34.67 5.87 -12.72
CA TRP A 226 -35.19 4.87 -13.67
C TRP A 226 -36.67 5.14 -13.99
N ARG A 227 -37.10 4.87 -15.22
CA ARG A 227 -38.52 4.93 -15.59
C ARG A 227 -39.27 3.63 -15.31
N ARG A 228 -38.56 2.50 -15.33
CA ARG A 228 -39.10 1.16 -15.17
C ARG A 228 -38.31 0.40 -14.13
N PRO A 229 -38.94 -0.55 -13.42
CA PRO A 229 -38.22 -1.43 -12.52
C PRO A 229 -37.34 -2.43 -13.26
N VAL A 230 -36.38 -3.04 -12.54
CA VAL A 230 -35.36 -3.93 -13.11
C VAL A 230 -35.93 -5.16 -13.84
N TRP A 231 -37.11 -5.64 -13.46
CA TRP A 231 -37.78 -6.78 -14.11
C TRP A 231 -38.58 -6.40 -15.38
N GLN A 232 -38.56 -5.13 -15.81
CA GLN A 232 -39.27 -4.62 -17.00
C GLN A 232 -38.37 -3.74 -17.89
N LEU A 233 -37.08 -4.01 -17.91
CA LEU A 233 -36.12 -3.30 -18.75
C LEU A 233 -36.29 -3.63 -20.24
N ASP A 234 -36.66 -4.87 -20.58
CA ASP A 234 -36.97 -5.31 -21.94
C ASP A 234 -38.36 -5.95 -22.03
N LEU A 235 -39.34 -5.21 -22.57
CA LEU A 235 -40.71 -5.71 -22.69
C LEU A 235 -40.88 -6.75 -23.80
N ASN A 236 -39.94 -6.82 -24.74
CA ASN A 236 -40.04 -7.69 -25.91
C ASN A 236 -39.36 -9.05 -25.69
N ASN A 237 -38.51 -9.17 -24.66
CA ASN A 237 -37.80 -10.39 -24.34
C ASN A 237 -37.70 -10.58 -22.82
N THR A 238 -38.49 -11.52 -22.29
CA THR A 238 -38.53 -11.84 -20.86
C THR A 238 -37.19 -12.34 -20.33
N ASP A 239 -36.38 -12.99 -21.16
CA ASP A 239 -35.07 -13.55 -20.78
C ASP A 239 -33.98 -12.46 -20.69
N ASN A 240 -34.26 -11.26 -21.19
CA ASN A 240 -33.39 -10.09 -21.12
C ASN A 240 -33.84 -9.07 -20.05
N ASN A 241 -34.25 -9.55 -18.88
CA ASN A 241 -34.71 -8.73 -17.76
C ASN A 241 -33.98 -9.05 -16.45
N GLY A 242 -34.22 -8.23 -15.43
CA GLY A 242 -33.57 -8.35 -14.12
C GLY A 242 -32.11 -7.91 -14.19
N PHE A 243 -31.27 -8.46 -13.31
CA PHE A 243 -29.83 -8.19 -13.30
C PHE A 243 -29.11 -8.75 -14.53
N GLN A 244 -29.74 -9.69 -15.25
CA GLN A 244 -29.18 -10.27 -16.48
C GLN A 244 -29.53 -9.49 -17.76
N ASN A 245 -30.25 -8.37 -17.66
CA ASN A 245 -30.47 -7.47 -18.78
C ASN A 245 -29.12 -6.96 -19.33
N GLU A 246 -28.88 -7.13 -20.64
CA GLU A 246 -27.56 -6.84 -21.20
C GLU A 246 -27.24 -5.34 -21.30
N ASP A 247 -28.25 -4.48 -21.45
CA ASP A 247 -28.06 -3.02 -21.38
C ASP A 247 -27.54 -2.61 -19.99
N LEU A 248 -28.10 -3.20 -18.93
CA LEU A 248 -27.64 -2.99 -17.56
C LEU A 248 -26.20 -3.48 -17.37
N ILE A 249 -25.86 -4.68 -17.84
CA ILE A 249 -24.51 -5.23 -17.70
C ILE A 249 -23.47 -4.36 -18.41
N VAL A 250 -23.77 -3.91 -19.63
CA VAL A 250 -22.89 -3.00 -20.38
C VAL A 250 -22.69 -1.69 -19.62
N TRP A 251 -23.73 -1.14 -19.01
CA TRP A 251 -23.62 0.08 -18.21
C TRP A 251 -22.77 -0.15 -16.95
N MET A 252 -23.04 -1.22 -16.20
CA MET A 252 -22.38 -1.56 -14.94
C MET A 252 -20.87 -1.82 -15.09
N ARG A 253 -20.40 -2.13 -16.30
CA ARG A 253 -18.97 -2.24 -16.62
C ARG A 253 -18.33 -0.85 -16.77
N THR A 254 -17.85 -0.27 -15.69
CA THR A 254 -17.29 1.09 -15.64
C THR A 254 -16.17 1.33 -16.64
N ALA A 255 -16.18 2.48 -17.32
CA ALA A 255 -15.09 2.91 -18.19
C ALA A 255 -13.88 3.42 -17.38
N ALA A 256 -12.68 3.18 -17.90
CA ALA A 256 -11.42 3.62 -17.27
C ALA A 256 -11.11 5.12 -17.47
N LEU A 257 -11.70 5.73 -18.52
CA LEU A 257 -11.48 7.12 -18.91
C LEU A 257 -12.80 7.89 -18.91
N PRO A 258 -12.78 9.22 -18.70
CA PRO A 258 -13.98 10.06 -18.64
C PRO A 258 -14.67 10.27 -19.99
N THR A 259 -14.01 9.92 -21.08
CA THR A 259 -14.59 9.86 -22.42
C THR A 259 -14.57 8.41 -22.88
N PHE A 260 -15.75 7.85 -23.14
CA PHE A 260 -15.90 6.44 -23.46
C PHE A 260 -17.08 6.20 -24.37
N ARG A 261 -17.10 5.00 -24.95
CA ARG A 261 -18.25 4.45 -25.67
C ARG A 261 -18.64 3.09 -25.13
N LYS A 262 -19.91 2.76 -25.23
CA LYS A 262 -20.48 1.48 -24.79
C LYS A 262 -21.36 0.90 -25.88
N LEU A 263 -21.31 -0.42 -26.02
CA LEU A 263 -22.06 -1.12 -27.05
C LEU A 263 -23.57 -0.99 -26.76
N TYR A 264 -24.31 -0.46 -27.71
CA TYR A 264 -25.75 -0.27 -27.61
C TYR A 264 -26.47 -1.44 -28.28
N ARG A 265 -26.25 -1.66 -29.57
CA ARG A 265 -26.99 -2.67 -30.34
C ARG A 265 -26.10 -3.33 -31.38
N ARG A 266 -26.57 -4.48 -31.87
CA ARG A 266 -26.01 -5.16 -33.06
C ARG A 266 -27.04 -5.11 -34.16
N VAL A 267 -26.64 -4.85 -35.39
CA VAL A 267 -27.56 -4.96 -36.53
C VAL A 267 -27.93 -6.42 -36.73
N ASP A 268 -29.22 -6.69 -36.96
CA ASP A 268 -29.72 -8.03 -37.22
C ASP A 268 -29.54 -8.38 -38.70
N HIS A 269 -28.43 -9.04 -39.01
CA HIS A 269 -28.08 -9.48 -40.36
C HIS A 269 -28.91 -10.68 -40.86
N SER A 270 -29.83 -11.23 -40.06
CA SER A 270 -30.77 -12.26 -40.53
C SER A 270 -31.91 -11.69 -41.37
N GLN A 271 -32.14 -10.38 -41.29
CA GLN A 271 -33.25 -9.69 -41.96
C GLN A 271 -32.92 -9.33 -43.41
N TYR A 272 -33.94 -9.39 -44.27
CA TYR A 272 -33.82 -9.04 -45.69
C TYR A 272 -33.36 -7.58 -45.86
N GLY A 273 -32.39 -7.35 -46.76
CA GLY A 273 -31.77 -6.04 -46.98
C GLY A 273 -30.51 -5.79 -46.15
N PHE A 274 -30.38 -6.37 -44.96
CA PHE A 274 -29.28 -6.06 -44.04
C PHE A 274 -28.22 -7.17 -43.92
N SER A 275 -28.31 -8.24 -44.72
CA SER A 275 -27.45 -9.43 -44.61
C SER A 275 -25.96 -9.19 -44.89
N THR A 276 -25.63 -8.14 -45.65
CA THR A 276 -24.25 -7.78 -45.97
C THR A 276 -23.70 -6.62 -45.16
N GLY A 277 -24.52 -5.99 -44.31
CA GLY A 277 -24.17 -4.80 -43.54
C GLY A 277 -25.13 -3.62 -43.75
N LEU A 278 -24.63 -2.40 -43.55
CA LEU A 278 -25.33 -1.18 -43.98
C LEU A 278 -24.72 -0.68 -45.29
N VAL A 279 -25.57 -0.35 -46.26
CA VAL A 279 -25.14 0.21 -47.55
C VAL A 279 -24.85 1.70 -47.40
N LYS A 280 -23.97 2.25 -48.25
CA LYS A 280 -23.81 3.70 -48.35
C LYS A 280 -25.13 4.34 -48.76
N GLY A 281 -25.46 5.50 -48.19
CA GLY A 281 -26.73 6.18 -48.46
C GLY A 281 -27.22 7.04 -47.30
N PRO A 282 -28.35 7.75 -47.51
CA PRO A 282 -28.96 8.62 -46.52
C PRO A 282 -29.72 7.80 -45.45
N TYR A 283 -29.46 8.14 -44.20
CA TYR A 283 -30.10 7.56 -43.02
C TYR A 283 -30.60 8.69 -42.11
N MET A 284 -31.54 8.35 -41.23
CA MET A 284 -32.03 9.24 -40.18
C MET A 284 -31.87 8.57 -38.82
N LEU A 285 -31.22 9.26 -37.89
CA LEU A 285 -31.13 8.87 -36.49
C LEU A 285 -32.28 9.54 -35.74
N ARG A 286 -33.22 8.74 -35.27
CA ARG A 286 -34.29 9.17 -34.36
C ARG A 286 -33.86 8.89 -32.92
N VAL A 287 -33.82 9.93 -32.11
CA VAL A 287 -33.37 9.87 -30.71
C VAL A 287 -34.55 10.21 -29.80
N GLU A 288 -34.88 9.31 -28.88
CA GLU A 288 -35.64 9.67 -27.68
C GLU A 288 -34.64 10.10 -26.60
N TYR A 289 -34.49 11.40 -26.46
CA TYR A 289 -33.51 12.03 -25.59
C TYR A 289 -34.07 12.06 -24.16
N ASN A 290 -33.40 11.38 -23.24
CA ASN A 290 -33.78 11.22 -21.84
C ASN A 290 -32.61 11.45 -20.86
N TYR A 291 -31.37 11.28 -21.30
CA TYR A 291 -30.16 11.37 -20.48
C TYR A 291 -29.56 12.79 -20.48
N PRO A 292 -29.58 13.53 -19.35
CA PRO A 292 -29.12 14.92 -19.29
C PRO A 292 -27.60 14.99 -19.12
N VAL A 293 -26.89 15.46 -20.14
CA VAL A 293 -25.42 15.67 -20.08
C VAL A 293 -24.99 17.09 -19.77
N THR A 294 -25.92 18.04 -19.85
CA THR A 294 -25.65 19.47 -19.57
C THR A 294 -25.32 19.75 -18.11
N ASP A 295 -25.72 18.87 -17.19
CA ASP A 295 -25.50 19.06 -15.76
C ASP A 295 -24.05 18.80 -15.34
N PHE A 296 -23.28 18.16 -16.23
CA PHE A 296 -21.86 17.87 -16.05
C PHE A 296 -21.00 18.27 -17.25
N ASP A 297 -21.48 19.20 -18.09
CA ASP A 297 -20.76 19.68 -19.29
C ASP A 297 -20.25 18.55 -20.20
N GLY A 298 -21.02 17.47 -20.32
CA GLY A 298 -20.71 16.31 -21.16
C GLY A 298 -21.28 16.43 -22.58
N THR A 299 -20.83 15.53 -23.46
CA THR A 299 -21.36 15.36 -24.81
C THR A 299 -21.90 13.95 -25.03
N LYS A 300 -22.80 13.79 -26.01
CA LYS A 300 -23.38 12.52 -26.44
C LYS A 300 -23.11 12.26 -27.91
N SER A 301 -22.61 11.08 -28.20
CA SER A 301 -22.39 10.62 -29.57
C SER A 301 -23.05 9.28 -29.85
N PHE A 302 -23.61 9.12 -31.03
CA PHE A 302 -24.02 7.83 -31.58
C PHE A 302 -22.95 7.39 -32.58
N ILE A 303 -22.50 6.16 -32.46
CA ILE A 303 -21.37 5.65 -33.26
C ILE A 303 -21.80 4.37 -33.94
N ILE A 304 -21.67 4.33 -35.26
CA ILE A 304 -21.81 3.12 -36.07
C ILE A 304 -20.40 2.61 -36.35
N SER A 305 -20.13 1.34 -36.06
CA SER A 305 -18.81 0.74 -36.29
C SER A 305 -18.94 -0.68 -36.85
N THR A 306 -18.04 -1.06 -37.75
CA THR A 306 -17.81 -2.47 -38.09
C THR A 306 -16.83 -3.11 -37.10
N THR A 307 -16.53 -4.40 -37.27
CA THR A 307 -15.42 -5.09 -36.62
C THR A 307 -14.43 -5.64 -37.64
N SER A 308 -13.15 -5.65 -37.24
CA SER A 308 -12.10 -6.39 -37.93
C SER A 308 -11.91 -7.77 -37.28
N LEU A 309 -10.97 -8.55 -37.82
CA LEU A 309 -10.51 -9.79 -37.20
C LEU A 309 -10.05 -9.60 -35.74
N LEU A 310 -9.55 -8.41 -35.40
CA LEU A 310 -9.02 -8.07 -34.08
C LEU A 310 -10.00 -7.27 -33.22
N GLY A 311 -11.27 -7.17 -33.66
CA GLY A 311 -12.33 -6.45 -32.96
C GLY A 311 -12.53 -5.02 -33.48
N GLY A 312 -13.00 -4.14 -32.59
CA GLY A 312 -13.31 -2.74 -32.93
C GLY A 312 -12.06 -1.88 -33.18
N LYS A 313 -12.25 -0.67 -33.72
CA LYS A 313 -11.16 0.24 -34.06
C LYS A 313 -10.30 0.56 -32.83
N ASN A 314 -9.02 0.27 -32.91
CA ASN A 314 -8.05 0.58 -31.87
C ASN A 314 -6.63 0.72 -32.44
N PRO A 315 -6.20 1.95 -32.77
CA PRO A 315 -4.86 2.17 -33.32
C PRO A 315 -3.76 2.11 -32.25
N PHE A 316 -4.09 2.19 -30.95
CA PHE A 316 -3.12 2.35 -29.87
C PHE A 316 -2.08 1.22 -29.85
N LEU A 317 -2.52 -0.04 -29.88
CA LEU A 317 -1.61 -1.18 -29.85
C LEU A 317 -0.69 -1.17 -31.07
N GLY A 318 -1.24 -0.92 -32.27
CA GLY A 318 -0.45 -0.84 -33.49
C GLY A 318 0.61 0.27 -33.44
N VAL A 319 0.25 1.47 -32.99
CA VAL A 319 1.20 2.58 -32.77
C VAL A 319 2.26 2.19 -31.75
N ALA A 320 1.88 1.62 -30.61
CA ALA A 320 2.81 1.22 -29.55
C ALA A 320 3.86 0.22 -30.05
N TYR A 321 3.44 -0.82 -30.79
CA TYR A 321 4.36 -1.81 -31.37
C TYR A 321 5.34 -1.18 -32.38
N VAL A 322 4.87 -0.26 -33.24
CA VAL A 322 5.74 0.45 -34.20
C VAL A 322 6.74 1.35 -33.47
N VAL A 323 6.31 2.11 -32.46
CA VAL A 323 7.18 3.01 -31.68
C VAL A 323 8.24 2.22 -30.93
N VAL A 324 7.85 1.19 -30.17
CA VAL A 324 8.78 0.34 -29.42
C VAL A 324 9.76 -0.35 -30.36
N GLY A 325 9.27 -0.93 -31.47
CA GLY A 325 10.13 -1.58 -32.46
C GLY A 325 11.15 -0.62 -33.07
N THR A 326 10.75 0.62 -33.38
CA THR A 326 11.65 1.65 -33.91
C THR A 326 12.70 2.08 -32.89
N LEU A 327 12.31 2.29 -31.62
CA LEU A 327 13.24 2.61 -30.53
C LEU A 327 14.26 1.49 -30.30
N CYS A 328 13.82 0.23 -30.33
CA CYS A 328 14.72 -0.92 -30.19
C CYS A 328 15.78 -0.97 -31.31
N LEU A 329 15.42 -0.67 -32.56
CA LEU A 329 16.39 -0.60 -33.66
C LEU A 329 17.42 0.52 -33.46
N LEU A 330 16.97 1.71 -33.05
CA LEU A 330 17.85 2.85 -32.80
C LEU A 330 18.82 2.56 -31.65
N LEU A 331 18.33 2.00 -30.55
CA LEU A 331 19.16 1.60 -29.41
C LEU A 331 20.16 0.51 -29.78
N GLY A 332 19.76 -0.47 -30.60
CA GLY A 332 20.67 -1.50 -31.12
C GLY A 332 21.85 -0.91 -31.91
N ILE A 333 21.61 0.10 -32.74
CA ILE A 333 22.65 0.81 -33.50
C ILE A 333 23.60 1.58 -32.56
N VAL A 334 23.05 2.31 -31.58
CA VAL A 334 23.85 3.08 -30.61
C VAL A 334 24.75 2.16 -29.79
N LEU A 335 24.21 1.07 -29.25
CA LEU A 335 24.96 0.09 -28.46
C LEU A 335 26.05 -0.60 -29.28
N LEU A 336 25.80 -0.85 -30.57
CA LEU A 336 26.81 -1.42 -31.48
C LEU A 336 28.00 -0.47 -31.64
N VAL A 337 27.75 0.84 -31.77
CA VAL A 337 28.81 1.86 -31.87
C VAL A 337 29.63 1.95 -30.58
N ILE A 338 28.98 1.91 -29.42
CA ILE A 338 29.64 1.94 -28.10
C ILE A 338 30.51 0.70 -27.90
N HIS A 339 29.98 -0.49 -28.22
CA HIS A 339 30.70 -1.75 -28.09
C HIS A 339 32.01 -1.77 -28.91
N VAL A 340 31.98 -1.21 -30.12
CA VAL A 340 33.16 -1.11 -30.99
C VAL A 340 34.19 -0.09 -30.46
N ARG A 341 33.76 0.96 -29.75
CA ARG A 341 34.62 2.07 -29.30
C ARG A 341 35.33 1.82 -27.97
N CYS A 342 34.74 1.05 -27.05
CA CYS A 342 35.19 0.98 -25.65
C CYS A 342 35.94 -0.30 -25.24
N SER A 343 36.22 -1.23 -26.17
CA SER A 343 36.92 -2.48 -25.84
C SER A 343 38.45 -2.32 -25.84
N ARG A 344 39.04 -1.81 -24.74
CA ARG A 344 40.41 -2.15 -24.24
C ARG A 344 40.85 -1.30 -23.04
N ARG A 345 41.07 -1.96 -21.88
CA ARG A 345 42.22 -1.90 -20.95
C ARG A 345 41.79 -2.09 -19.48
N TYR A 346 42.50 -2.98 -18.76
CA TYR A 346 42.48 -3.10 -17.29
C TYR A 346 43.86 -2.70 -16.70
N PRO A 347 43.88 -2.02 -15.53
CA PRO A 347 45.03 -1.95 -14.62
C PRO A 347 44.66 -2.39 -13.15
N PRO A 348 45.62 -2.38 -12.18
CA PRO A 348 45.76 -3.37 -11.09
C PRO A 348 45.19 -2.91 -9.70
N PRO A 349 45.46 -3.59 -8.55
CA PRO A 349 44.52 -3.72 -7.41
C PRO A 349 44.41 -2.50 -6.49
N ILE A 350 43.23 -2.33 -5.87
CA ILE A 350 42.80 -1.08 -5.25
C ILE A 350 41.95 -1.35 -3.97
N ALA A 351 42.00 -0.43 -3.00
CA ALA A 351 41.20 -0.39 -1.77
C ALA A 351 39.68 -0.21 -2.03
N HIS A 352 38.81 -0.63 -1.11
CA HIS A 352 37.35 -0.40 -1.20
C HIS A 352 36.88 0.48 -0.06
N THR A 353 36.24 1.60 -0.39
CA THR A 353 35.57 2.47 0.58
C THR A 353 34.07 2.18 0.54
N TYR A 354 33.40 2.09 1.67
CA TYR A 354 31.96 1.85 1.76
C TYR A 354 31.31 3.01 2.53
N PHE A 355 30.33 3.67 1.92
CA PHE A 355 29.52 4.69 2.54
C PHE A 355 28.15 4.10 2.85
N MET A 356 27.68 4.31 4.07
CA MET A 356 26.42 3.76 4.54
C MET A 356 25.49 4.91 4.86
N ASP A 357 24.40 5.04 4.10
CA ASP A 357 23.25 5.80 4.55
C ASP A 357 22.42 4.86 5.44
N GLU A 358 22.89 4.69 6.67
CA GLU A 358 22.20 3.88 7.65
C GLU A 358 21.34 4.76 8.54
N GLN A 359 20.05 4.47 8.52
CA GLN A 359 19.06 5.20 9.28
C GLN A 359 18.21 4.17 9.99
N THR A 360 18.27 4.10 11.31
CA THR A 360 17.09 3.83 12.14
C THR A 360 17.37 3.91 13.64
N THR A 361 16.36 4.17 14.49
CA THR A 361 16.32 5.07 15.67
C THR A 361 15.95 4.69 17.15
N SER A 362 16.86 4.79 18.13
CA SER A 362 16.52 4.56 19.56
C SER A 362 16.73 5.85 20.31
N HIS A 363 16.00 6.87 19.90
CA HIS A 363 14.83 7.37 20.61
C HIS A 363 14.16 8.40 19.67
N ASN A 364 12.91 8.11 19.31
CA ASN A 364 11.85 9.05 18.90
C ASN A 364 11.65 9.42 17.42
N VAL A 365 10.68 8.75 16.75
CA VAL A 365 10.43 8.64 15.27
C VAL A 365 11.11 7.38 14.72
N ASN A 366 10.62 6.65 13.72
CA ASN A 366 11.50 5.74 12.96
C ASN A 366 11.84 6.48 11.65
N GLU A 367 12.80 6.02 10.87
CA GLU A 367 12.88 6.37 9.43
C GLU A 367 13.25 7.82 9.03
N TYR A 368 13.23 8.02 7.70
CA TYR A 368 13.80 9.12 6.94
C TYR A 368 13.22 10.48 7.35
N SER A 369 14.07 11.38 7.85
CA SER A 369 13.67 12.78 8.06
C SER A 369 14.03 13.59 6.83
N PHE A 370 13.03 14.03 6.08
CA PHE A 370 13.24 14.88 4.92
C PHE A 370 13.69 16.28 5.33
N ASP A 371 13.04 16.83 6.36
CA ASP A 371 13.42 18.08 7.01
C ASP A 371 14.46 17.85 8.10
N GLU A 372 15.17 18.91 8.44
CA GLU A 372 16.06 18.92 9.58
C GLU A 372 15.28 18.67 10.89
N ILE A 373 15.97 18.06 11.84
CA ILE A 373 15.43 17.76 13.17
C ILE A 373 16.18 18.57 14.23
N SER A 374 15.53 18.77 15.37
CA SER A 374 16.21 19.23 16.57
C SER A 374 17.24 18.18 17.04
N PRO A 375 18.25 18.56 17.83
CA PRO A 375 19.20 17.61 18.42
C PRO A 375 18.55 16.52 19.30
N THR A 376 17.31 16.75 19.75
CA THR A 376 16.50 15.81 20.53
C THR A 376 15.61 14.89 19.66
N GLY A 377 15.66 15.03 18.33
CA GLY A 377 14.91 14.24 17.35
C GLY A 377 13.54 14.82 16.95
N GLY A 378 13.06 15.85 17.66
CA GLY A 378 11.79 16.53 17.37
C GLY A 378 11.86 17.49 16.18
N ILE A 379 10.75 18.16 15.90
CA ILE A 379 10.64 19.25 14.90
C ILE A 379 11.73 20.29 15.18
N CYS A 380 12.48 20.71 14.15
CA CYS A 380 13.47 21.74 14.33
C CYS A 380 12.85 23.15 14.42
N ASN A 381 13.23 23.90 15.45
CA ASN A 381 12.84 25.30 15.61
C ASN A 381 13.86 26.26 14.96
N PRO A 382 13.44 27.42 14.44
CA PRO A 382 14.36 28.41 13.88
C PRO A 382 15.39 28.97 14.88
N ASP A 383 15.10 28.88 16.18
CA ASP A 383 15.92 29.42 17.26
C ASP A 383 16.98 28.41 17.77
N GLU A 384 17.02 27.18 17.23
CA GLU A 384 17.97 26.14 17.62
C GLU A 384 18.83 25.66 16.44
N THR A 385 19.93 24.97 16.76
CA THR A 385 20.81 24.38 15.74
C THR A 385 20.21 23.08 15.20
N CYS A 386 19.65 23.13 14.01
CA CYS A 386 19.11 21.96 13.31
C CYS A 386 20.20 21.01 12.80
N ILE A 387 19.86 19.72 12.72
CA ILE A 387 20.75 18.65 12.23
C ILE A 387 19.99 17.69 11.31
N GLY A 388 20.72 16.89 10.53
CA GLY A 388 20.13 15.91 9.61
C GLY A 388 19.38 16.55 8.44
N GLY A 389 18.30 15.92 8.00
CA GLY A 389 17.54 16.30 6.81
C GLY A 389 18.15 15.79 5.51
N PHE A 390 17.30 15.51 4.53
CA PHE A 390 17.73 14.92 3.26
C PHE A 390 18.71 15.80 2.49
N ALA A 391 18.53 17.13 2.51
CA ALA A 391 19.41 18.05 1.80
C ALA A 391 20.86 18.02 2.34
N ARG A 392 21.05 17.80 3.64
CA ARG A 392 22.36 17.67 4.25
C ARG A 392 22.97 16.30 4.01
N LEU A 393 22.15 15.26 4.12
CA LEU A 393 22.53 13.90 3.78
C LEU A 393 23.01 13.79 2.33
N TYR A 394 22.27 14.37 1.39
CA TYR A 394 22.65 14.46 -0.01
C TYR A 394 24.04 15.08 -0.17
N THR A 395 24.27 16.24 0.45
CA THR A 395 25.59 16.89 0.43
C THR A 395 26.68 15.99 1.00
N GLY A 396 26.44 15.35 2.15
CA GLY A 396 27.38 14.44 2.79
C GLY A 396 27.73 13.24 1.90
N VAL A 397 26.72 12.61 1.30
CA VAL A 397 26.90 11.48 0.37
C VAL A 397 27.69 11.91 -0.86
N ARG A 398 27.36 13.05 -1.47
CA ARG A 398 28.06 13.57 -2.65
C ARG A 398 29.53 13.86 -2.35
N GLN A 399 29.83 14.51 -1.23
CA GLN A 399 31.21 14.80 -0.82
C GLN A 399 32.03 13.52 -0.62
N LEU A 400 31.43 12.50 0.00
CA LEU A 400 32.08 11.21 0.22
C LEU A 400 32.29 10.45 -1.11
N GLN A 401 31.29 10.39 -1.97
CA GLN A 401 31.40 9.78 -3.31
C GLN A 401 32.42 10.51 -4.20
N GLU A 402 32.53 11.84 -4.12
CA GLU A 402 33.57 12.60 -4.83
C GLU A 402 34.97 12.25 -4.33
N ALA A 403 35.14 12.07 -3.02
CA ALA A 403 36.41 11.66 -2.42
C ALA A 403 36.76 10.20 -2.79
N GLU A 404 35.77 9.32 -2.87
CA GLU A 404 35.95 7.89 -3.15
C GLU A 404 34.93 7.38 -4.20
N PRO A 405 35.15 7.64 -5.50
CA PRO A 405 34.16 7.39 -6.55
C PRO A 405 33.73 5.93 -6.74
N ASP A 406 34.54 4.98 -6.28
CA ASP A 406 34.27 3.55 -6.37
C ASP A 406 33.57 2.99 -5.13
N SER A 407 33.09 3.87 -4.25
CA SER A 407 32.40 3.46 -3.03
C SER A 407 31.07 2.77 -3.30
N LEU A 408 30.60 2.01 -2.32
CA LEU A 408 29.19 1.58 -2.28
C LEU A 408 28.38 2.52 -1.41
N LEU A 409 27.12 2.79 -1.79
CA LEU A 409 26.12 3.45 -0.96
C LEU A 409 25.02 2.46 -0.60
N LEU A 410 24.91 2.06 0.67
CA LEU A 410 23.93 1.09 1.14
C LEU A 410 22.91 1.73 2.09
N ASN A 411 21.65 1.32 1.95
CA ASN A 411 20.55 1.65 2.87
C ASN A 411 20.12 0.40 3.63
N ALA A 412 20.17 0.48 4.96
CA ALA A 412 19.90 -0.67 5.82
C ALA A 412 18.42 -0.86 6.22
N GLY A 413 17.44 -0.33 5.48
CA GLY A 413 16.01 -0.54 5.71
C GLY A 413 15.36 0.49 6.64
N ASP A 414 14.04 0.38 6.81
CA ASP A 414 13.18 1.34 7.54
C ASP A 414 13.34 2.78 6.99
N THR A 415 13.07 2.93 5.70
CA THR A 415 12.95 4.23 5.00
C THR A 415 11.51 4.77 5.05
N PHE A 416 10.54 3.91 5.34
CA PHE A 416 9.10 4.20 5.45
C PHE A 416 8.68 4.53 6.86
N GLN A 417 7.75 5.46 7.08
CA GLN A 417 7.16 5.88 8.38
C GLN A 417 7.88 7.09 9.00
N GLY A 418 7.39 7.59 10.13
CA GLY A 418 8.25 8.22 11.12
C GLY A 418 8.00 9.69 11.29
N THR A 419 8.05 10.41 10.19
CA THR A 419 7.63 11.79 10.14
C THR A 419 6.28 11.91 9.47
N ILE A 420 5.65 13.06 9.69
CA ILE A 420 4.40 13.43 9.04
C ILE A 420 4.46 13.30 7.50
N TRP A 421 5.65 13.40 6.91
CA TRP A 421 5.89 13.21 5.49
C TRP A 421 5.40 11.85 5.01
N TYR A 422 5.77 10.76 5.68
CA TYR A 422 5.27 9.44 5.29
C TYR A 422 3.81 9.23 5.73
N ASN A 423 3.37 9.84 6.84
CA ASN A 423 1.96 9.77 7.27
C ASN A 423 1.00 10.31 6.20
N PHE A 424 1.39 11.30 5.39
CA PHE A 424 0.53 11.88 4.36
C PHE A 424 0.92 11.51 2.94
N LEU A 425 2.21 11.47 2.63
CA LEU A 425 2.72 11.30 1.27
C LEU A 425 3.10 9.85 0.95
N ARG A 426 3.20 8.99 1.97
CA ARG A 426 3.46 7.55 1.86
C ARG A 426 4.73 7.25 1.05
N TRP A 427 4.75 6.09 0.40
CA TRP A 427 5.83 5.63 -0.45
C TRP A 427 6.28 6.63 -1.53
N ASN A 428 5.40 7.53 -1.99
CA ASN A 428 5.67 8.37 -3.15
C ASN A 428 6.79 9.38 -2.88
N VAL A 429 6.74 10.05 -1.73
CA VAL A 429 7.81 10.98 -1.34
C VAL A 429 9.10 10.25 -1.02
N THR A 430 8.99 9.09 -0.35
CA THR A 430 10.16 8.27 0.00
C THR A 430 10.88 7.78 -1.25
N GLN A 431 10.17 7.20 -2.21
CA GLN A 431 10.76 6.74 -3.46
C GLN A 431 11.41 7.89 -4.24
N HIS A 432 10.75 9.05 -4.29
CA HIS A 432 11.25 10.21 -5.03
C HIS A 432 12.66 10.61 -4.56
N PHE A 433 12.83 10.81 -3.26
CA PHE A 433 14.12 11.21 -2.70
C PHE A 433 15.13 10.05 -2.63
N MET A 434 14.69 8.81 -2.41
CA MET A 434 15.61 7.65 -2.45
C MET A 434 16.23 7.49 -3.82
N ASN A 435 15.51 7.83 -4.88
CA ASN A 435 16.00 7.78 -6.26
C ASN A 435 16.94 8.93 -6.64
N MET A 436 17.04 9.99 -5.82
CA MET A 436 18.02 11.07 -6.05
C MET A 436 19.43 10.67 -5.60
N LEU A 437 19.54 9.63 -4.77
CA LEU A 437 20.80 9.02 -4.38
C LEU A 437 20.96 7.66 -5.07
N GLU A 438 22.07 7.46 -5.77
CA GLU A 438 22.38 6.20 -6.46
C GLU A 438 22.84 5.13 -5.45
N HIS A 439 21.89 4.58 -4.68
CA HIS A 439 22.18 3.48 -3.76
C HIS A 439 22.46 2.19 -4.52
N ASP A 440 23.49 1.46 -4.11
CA ASP A 440 23.84 0.16 -4.65
C ASP A 440 22.87 -0.93 -4.20
N ALA A 441 22.38 -0.84 -2.95
CA ALA A 441 21.39 -1.75 -2.43
C ALA A 441 20.62 -1.14 -1.24
N HIS A 442 19.36 -1.56 -1.14
CA HIS A 442 18.52 -1.38 0.04
C HIS A 442 18.23 -2.77 0.62
N VAL A 443 18.08 -2.91 1.93
CA VAL A 443 17.45 -4.09 2.54
C VAL A 443 16.07 -3.71 3.06
N LEU A 444 15.12 -4.64 3.02
CA LEU A 444 13.84 -4.44 3.66
C LEU A 444 14.05 -4.25 5.17
N GLY A 445 13.41 -3.24 5.72
CA GLY A 445 13.14 -3.10 7.15
C GLY A 445 11.73 -3.59 7.49
N ASN A 446 11.36 -3.50 8.76
CA ASN A 446 10.02 -3.88 9.19
C ASN A 446 8.98 -2.83 8.83
N HIS A 447 9.36 -1.56 8.79
CA HIS A 447 8.42 -0.46 8.51
C HIS A 447 8.11 -0.29 7.03
N GLU A 448 8.89 -0.90 6.14
CA GLU A 448 8.47 -1.11 4.74
C GLU A 448 7.11 -1.81 4.64
N PHE A 449 6.73 -2.61 5.64
CA PHE A 449 5.47 -3.34 5.70
C PHE A 449 4.36 -2.64 6.49
N ASP A 450 4.55 -1.42 7.01
CA ASP A 450 3.55 -0.75 7.87
C ASP A 450 2.18 -0.63 7.19
N HIS A 451 2.16 -0.39 5.88
CA HIS A 451 0.93 -0.35 5.06
C HIS A 451 0.70 -1.64 4.28
N GLY A 452 1.29 -2.74 4.76
CA GLY A 452 1.26 -4.07 4.18
C GLY A 452 1.96 -4.18 2.84
N VAL A 453 1.91 -5.38 2.27
CA VAL A 453 2.47 -5.67 0.93
C VAL A 453 1.89 -4.73 -0.12
N GLU A 454 0.61 -4.38 -0.02
CA GLU A 454 -0.07 -3.46 -0.94
C GLU A 454 0.52 -2.04 -0.91
N GLY A 455 0.90 -1.54 0.27
CA GLY A 455 1.56 -0.24 0.41
C GLY A 455 3.02 -0.23 -0.02
N LEU A 456 3.68 -1.39 0.06
CA LEU A 456 5.09 -1.57 -0.31
C LEU A 456 5.29 -1.74 -1.83
N LEU A 457 4.39 -2.43 -2.53
CA LEU A 457 4.55 -2.73 -3.96
C LEU A 457 4.79 -1.49 -4.84
N PRO A 458 4.04 -0.38 -4.71
CA PRO A 458 4.25 0.81 -5.54
C PRO A 458 5.61 1.47 -5.35
N TYR A 459 6.17 1.40 -4.14
CA TYR A 459 7.54 1.83 -3.83
C TYR A 459 8.55 1.01 -4.60
N LEU A 460 8.47 -0.31 -4.46
CA LEU A 460 9.39 -1.24 -5.09
C LEU A 460 9.33 -1.20 -6.62
N GLU A 461 8.15 -0.95 -7.19
CA GLU A 461 7.98 -0.76 -8.64
C GLU A 461 8.73 0.47 -9.18
N ARG A 462 8.94 1.49 -8.35
CA ARG A 462 9.49 2.80 -8.74
C ARG A 462 10.87 3.09 -8.14
N LEU A 463 11.36 2.25 -7.23
CA LEU A 463 12.69 2.36 -6.67
C LEU A 463 13.73 1.98 -7.72
N ASN A 464 14.72 2.85 -7.95
CA ASN A 464 15.79 2.60 -8.92
C ASN A 464 16.82 1.58 -8.39
N SER A 465 16.97 1.52 -7.07
CA SER A 465 17.92 0.65 -6.38
C SER A 465 17.33 -0.72 -6.07
N PRO A 466 18.15 -1.79 -6.08
CA PRO A 466 17.67 -3.13 -5.76
C PRO A 466 17.32 -3.25 -4.27
N MET A 467 16.17 -3.86 -4.00
CA MET A 467 15.71 -4.19 -2.65
C MET A 467 16.08 -5.64 -2.30
N LEU A 468 16.66 -5.85 -1.13
CA LEU A 468 17.18 -7.14 -0.67
C LEU A 468 16.41 -7.72 0.52
N GLY A 469 16.31 -9.05 0.60
CA GLY A 469 15.66 -9.77 1.70
C GLY A 469 15.78 -11.30 1.55
N ALA A 470 16.95 -11.88 1.83
CA ALA A 470 17.23 -13.30 1.66
C ALA A 470 16.36 -14.24 2.50
N ASN A 471 15.88 -13.78 3.66
CA ASN A 471 14.99 -14.54 4.53
C ASN A 471 13.50 -14.18 4.34
N VAL A 472 13.19 -13.37 3.33
CA VAL A 472 11.82 -12.96 2.99
C VAL A 472 11.30 -13.89 1.90
N ASN A 473 10.64 -14.98 2.30
CA ASN A 473 10.10 -15.95 1.35
C ASN A 473 8.76 -15.47 0.78
N THR A 474 8.79 -15.06 -0.47
CA THR A 474 7.64 -14.48 -1.20
C THR A 474 6.84 -15.52 -2.00
N THR A 475 6.97 -16.83 -1.71
CA THR A 475 6.28 -17.90 -2.47
C THR A 475 4.77 -17.69 -2.55
N PHE A 476 4.16 -17.16 -1.49
CA PHE A 476 2.73 -16.88 -1.42
C PHE A 476 2.38 -15.40 -1.69
N GLU A 477 3.36 -14.57 -2.00
CA GLU A 477 3.22 -13.16 -2.41
C GLU A 477 4.08 -12.88 -3.67
N PRO A 478 3.78 -13.51 -4.83
CA PRO A 478 4.65 -13.49 -6.01
C PRO A 478 4.84 -12.09 -6.61
N GLU A 479 3.91 -11.16 -6.39
CA GLU A 479 4.05 -9.77 -6.81
C GLU A 479 5.21 -9.07 -6.07
N LEU A 480 5.38 -9.37 -4.77
CA LEU A 480 6.51 -8.86 -3.98
C LEU A 480 7.84 -9.49 -4.45
N GLY A 481 7.81 -10.79 -4.77
CA GLY A 481 8.97 -11.53 -5.27
C GLY A 481 9.53 -11.05 -6.62
N LYS A 482 8.81 -10.20 -7.36
CA LYS A 482 9.34 -9.56 -8.58
C LYS A 482 10.43 -8.54 -8.28
N TYR A 483 10.41 -7.94 -7.09
CA TYR A 483 11.24 -6.79 -6.75
C TYR A 483 12.27 -7.09 -5.66
N VAL A 484 11.95 -8.02 -4.75
CA VAL A 484 12.86 -8.40 -3.65
C VAL A 484 13.82 -9.49 -4.11
N LYS A 485 15.12 -9.24 -3.99
CA LYS A 485 16.19 -10.20 -4.30
C LYS A 485 16.80 -10.71 -3.00
N ASN A 486 17.33 -11.93 -3.01
CA ASN A 486 18.06 -12.43 -1.84
C ASN A 486 19.43 -11.74 -1.71
N HIS A 487 20.13 -11.62 -2.84
CA HIS A 487 21.43 -10.99 -2.95
C HIS A 487 21.61 -10.29 -4.31
N ILE A 488 22.64 -9.46 -4.40
CA ILE A 488 23.18 -8.94 -5.66
C ILE A 488 24.69 -9.06 -5.70
N VAL A 489 25.27 -8.93 -6.89
CA VAL A 489 26.73 -8.79 -7.08
C VAL A 489 26.98 -7.47 -7.77
N VAL A 490 27.83 -6.63 -7.16
CA VAL A 490 28.32 -5.38 -7.74
C VAL A 490 29.81 -5.51 -8.05
N GLU A 491 30.25 -4.91 -9.16
CA GLU A 491 31.67 -4.87 -9.52
C GLU A 491 32.23 -3.48 -9.20
N ARG A 492 33.35 -3.44 -8.49
CA ARG A 492 34.14 -2.22 -8.24
C ARG A 492 35.60 -2.55 -8.43
N ARG A 493 36.34 -1.71 -9.15
CA ARG A 493 37.80 -1.86 -9.29
C ARG A 493 38.23 -3.28 -9.74
N GLY A 494 37.40 -3.96 -10.54
CA GLY A 494 37.62 -5.32 -11.04
C GLY A 494 37.36 -6.46 -10.04
N ARG A 495 36.79 -6.17 -8.86
CA ARG A 495 36.38 -7.16 -7.86
C ARG A 495 34.88 -7.32 -7.80
N LYS A 496 34.43 -8.55 -7.57
CA LYS A 496 33.02 -8.87 -7.33
C LYS A 496 32.71 -8.79 -5.84
N ILE A 497 31.76 -7.94 -5.50
CA ILE A 497 31.26 -7.76 -4.13
C ILE A 497 29.82 -8.25 -4.08
N GLY A 498 29.56 -9.28 -3.29
CA GLY A 498 28.22 -9.80 -3.02
C GLY A 498 27.58 -9.03 -1.88
N ILE A 499 26.29 -8.72 -2.01
CA ILE A 499 25.51 -8.06 -0.96
C ILE A 499 24.28 -8.91 -0.69
N ILE A 500 24.17 -9.43 0.53
CA ILE A 500 23.04 -10.24 1.00
C ILE A 500 22.16 -9.36 1.88
N GLY A 501 20.85 -9.35 1.64
CA GLY A 501 19.90 -8.67 2.54
C GLY A 501 19.33 -9.61 3.59
N VAL A 502 19.13 -9.16 4.83
CA VAL A 502 18.41 -9.93 5.86
C VAL A 502 17.54 -9.02 6.73
N LEU A 503 16.33 -9.45 7.06
CA LEU A 503 15.35 -8.72 7.87
C LEU A 503 15.01 -9.52 9.14
N LEU A 504 14.72 -8.87 10.28
CA LEU A 504 14.30 -9.61 11.48
C LEU A 504 13.07 -10.49 11.22
N ARG A 505 13.09 -11.71 11.74
CA ARG A 505 12.05 -12.70 11.47
C ARG A 505 10.69 -12.38 12.07
N GLN A 506 10.66 -11.67 13.21
CA GLN A 506 9.43 -11.39 13.96
C GLN A 506 9.25 -9.90 14.18
N PHE A 507 8.22 -9.35 13.54
CA PHE A 507 7.76 -7.98 13.72
C PHE A 507 6.25 -7.92 13.46
N SER A 508 5.62 -6.80 13.83
CA SER A 508 4.15 -6.71 13.92
C SER A 508 3.48 -6.12 12.68
N ALA A 509 4.24 -5.54 11.76
CA ALA A 509 3.69 -4.97 10.54
C ALA A 509 3.01 -6.08 9.67
N PRO A 510 1.93 -5.76 8.95
CA PRO A 510 1.14 -6.75 8.21
C PRO A 510 1.88 -7.28 6.96
N ILE A 511 2.65 -8.35 7.11
CA ILE A 511 3.44 -8.95 6.02
C ILE A 511 2.64 -9.78 4.99
N GLY A 512 1.31 -9.80 5.08
CA GLY A 512 0.46 -10.62 4.21
C GLY A 512 0.76 -12.11 4.36
N ARG A 513 0.99 -12.82 3.25
CA ARG A 513 1.37 -14.25 3.26
C ARG A 513 2.87 -14.49 3.07
N VAL A 514 3.70 -13.47 3.25
CA VAL A 514 5.16 -13.64 3.32
C VAL A 514 5.51 -14.61 4.44
N VAL A 515 6.47 -15.50 4.19
CA VAL A 515 7.01 -16.40 5.20
C VAL A 515 8.42 -15.95 5.55
N MET A 516 8.68 -15.70 6.84
CA MET A 516 10.01 -15.31 7.31
C MET A 516 10.84 -16.54 7.66
N GLU A 517 11.91 -16.76 6.89
CA GLU A 517 12.91 -17.80 7.15
C GLU A 517 13.84 -17.39 8.31
N ASP A 518 14.54 -18.38 8.86
CA ASP A 518 15.62 -18.14 9.82
C ASP A 518 16.76 -17.36 9.17
N GLU A 519 17.17 -16.26 9.81
CA GLU A 519 18.15 -15.30 9.33
C GLU A 519 19.48 -15.98 9.00
N LEU A 520 20.01 -16.77 9.94
CA LEU A 520 21.29 -17.45 9.79
C LEU A 520 21.27 -18.48 8.65
N THR A 521 20.18 -19.25 8.55
CA THR A 521 19.99 -20.25 7.51
C THR A 521 19.97 -19.60 6.12
N ALA A 522 19.22 -18.52 5.96
CA ALA A 522 19.13 -17.78 4.70
C ALA A 522 20.49 -17.17 4.32
N VAL A 523 21.14 -16.46 5.24
CA VAL A 523 22.44 -15.82 4.99
C VAL A 523 23.50 -16.85 4.58
N ASN A 524 23.59 -17.99 5.26
CA ASN A 524 24.57 -19.02 4.93
C ASN A 524 24.33 -19.66 3.56
N ARG A 525 23.07 -19.83 3.15
CA ARG A 525 22.71 -20.31 1.81
C ARG A 525 23.20 -19.34 0.74
N GLU A 526 22.85 -18.06 0.86
CA GLU A 526 23.22 -17.05 -0.15
C GLU A 526 24.73 -16.80 -0.18
N ALA A 527 25.40 -16.83 0.98
CA ALA A 527 26.86 -16.71 1.06
C ALA A 527 27.57 -17.86 0.33
N ALA A 528 27.07 -19.09 0.45
CA ALA A 528 27.60 -20.24 -0.28
C ALA A 528 27.40 -20.10 -1.81
N GLU A 529 26.24 -19.58 -2.24
CA GLU A 529 25.96 -19.33 -3.66
C GLU A 529 26.87 -18.25 -4.25
N LEU A 530 27.06 -17.13 -3.55
CA LEU A 530 27.98 -16.07 -3.96
C LEU A 530 29.43 -16.57 -4.04
N THR A 531 29.85 -17.34 -3.05
CA THR A 531 31.20 -17.94 -3.03
C THR A 531 31.39 -18.86 -4.26
N ALA A 532 30.39 -19.68 -4.60
CA ALA A 532 30.44 -20.55 -5.78
C ALA A 532 30.49 -19.77 -7.11
N GLN A 533 30.00 -18.53 -7.14
CA GLN A 533 30.08 -17.62 -8.30
C GLN A 533 31.43 -16.89 -8.40
N GLY A 534 32.37 -17.17 -7.48
CA GLY A 534 33.68 -16.51 -7.42
C GLY A 534 33.59 -15.05 -6.98
N VAL A 535 32.69 -14.74 -6.05
CA VAL A 535 32.62 -13.44 -5.38
C VAL A 535 33.74 -13.33 -4.36
N ASP A 536 34.43 -12.20 -4.35
CA ASP A 536 35.65 -11.99 -3.58
C ASP A 536 35.40 -11.42 -2.18
N VAL A 537 34.28 -10.70 -2.00
CA VAL A 537 33.89 -10.02 -0.76
C VAL A 537 32.38 -10.13 -0.59
N ILE A 538 31.89 -10.51 0.59
CA ILE A 538 30.46 -10.61 0.90
C ILE A 538 30.10 -9.68 2.05
N ILE A 539 29.17 -8.76 1.75
CA ILE A 539 28.55 -7.84 2.70
C ILE A 539 27.19 -8.43 3.11
N LEU A 540 26.94 -8.50 4.41
CA LEU A 540 25.61 -8.71 4.94
C LEU A 540 24.99 -7.35 5.27
N LEU A 541 23.99 -6.94 4.49
CA LEU A 541 23.15 -5.78 4.74
C LEU A 541 21.92 -6.21 5.54
N SER A 542 21.79 -5.71 6.76
CA SER A 542 21.01 -6.34 7.82
C SER A 542 20.04 -5.38 8.47
N HIS A 543 18.80 -5.82 8.68
CA HIS A 543 17.80 -5.10 9.47
C HIS A 543 17.30 -5.99 10.61
N VAL A 544 18.22 -6.52 11.41
CA VAL A 544 17.93 -7.46 12.53
C VAL A 544 18.25 -6.90 13.91
N GLY A 545 19.03 -5.82 13.97
CA GLY A 545 19.43 -5.15 15.20
C GLY A 545 20.81 -5.55 15.70
N TYR A 546 21.55 -4.59 16.26
CA TYR A 546 22.97 -4.71 16.62
C TYR A 546 23.31 -5.94 17.46
N THR A 547 22.52 -6.26 18.49
CA THR A 547 22.77 -7.47 19.29
C THR A 547 22.63 -8.75 18.46
N SER A 548 21.65 -8.80 17.57
CA SER A 548 21.43 -9.90 16.64
C SER A 548 22.51 -9.92 15.54
N ASP A 549 22.99 -8.76 15.08
CA ASP A 549 24.11 -8.64 14.14
C ASP A 549 25.41 -9.22 14.74
N LEU A 550 25.72 -8.91 16.00
CA LEU A 550 26.86 -9.51 16.70
C LEU A 550 26.72 -11.03 16.81
N PHE A 551 25.52 -11.53 17.11
CA PHE A 551 25.24 -12.97 17.16
C PHE A 551 25.37 -13.64 15.79
N LEU A 552 24.92 -12.97 14.72
CA LEU A 552 25.10 -13.45 13.35
C LEU A 552 26.60 -13.50 13.01
N ALA A 553 27.38 -12.45 13.32
CA ALA A 553 28.81 -12.41 13.05
C ALA A 553 29.59 -13.59 13.66
N GLU A 554 29.15 -14.12 14.80
CA GLU A 554 29.77 -15.31 15.40
C GLU A 554 29.52 -16.61 14.60
N ARG A 555 28.42 -16.67 13.84
CA ARG A 555 27.81 -17.93 13.36
C ARG A 555 27.65 -18.04 11.85
N VAL A 556 27.61 -16.93 11.13
CA VAL A 556 27.46 -16.89 9.66
C VAL A 556 28.59 -17.62 8.94
N SER A 557 28.46 -17.84 7.65
CA SER A 557 29.48 -18.42 6.79
C SER A 557 30.83 -17.72 6.99
N PRO A 558 31.97 -18.42 6.99
CA PRO A 558 33.30 -17.80 7.07
C PRO A 558 33.59 -16.87 5.89
N THR A 559 32.77 -16.91 4.84
CA THR A 559 32.89 -16.04 3.66
C THR A 559 32.15 -14.71 3.78
N VAL A 560 31.41 -14.45 4.86
CA VAL A 560 30.84 -13.11 5.14
C VAL A 560 31.90 -12.25 5.79
N ASP A 561 32.20 -11.10 5.18
CA ASP A 561 33.36 -10.27 5.55
C ASP A 561 32.98 -9.07 6.42
N ILE A 562 31.78 -8.53 6.27
CA ILE A 562 31.29 -7.37 7.04
C ILE A 562 29.76 -7.42 7.19
N ILE A 563 29.27 -6.97 8.35
CA ILE A 563 27.85 -6.73 8.60
C ILE A 563 27.59 -5.24 8.71
N VAL A 564 26.57 -4.80 7.99
CA VAL A 564 26.09 -3.42 7.90
C VAL A 564 24.61 -3.43 8.22
N GLY A 565 24.12 -2.47 8.97
CA GLY A 565 22.69 -2.28 9.23
C GLY A 565 22.35 -2.56 10.65
N GLY A 566 21.15 -2.48 11.21
CA GLY A 566 19.95 -1.64 11.04
C GLY A 566 19.09 -1.86 12.32
N HIS A 567 17.86 -1.34 12.41
CA HIS A 567 16.81 -1.75 13.40
C HIS A 567 17.00 -1.46 14.92
N SER A 568 18.22 -1.59 15.45
CA SER A 568 18.46 -1.41 16.91
C SER A 568 18.91 -0.01 17.27
N HIS A 569 19.38 0.71 16.24
CA HIS A 569 19.60 2.13 16.27
C HIS A 569 20.82 2.56 17.05
N SER A 570 21.83 1.72 16.93
CA SER A 570 23.05 1.80 17.69
C SER A 570 23.95 2.86 17.06
N LEU A 571 24.31 3.87 17.85
CA LEU A 571 25.47 4.70 17.51
C LEU A 571 26.73 3.93 17.90
N LEU A 572 27.50 3.54 16.91
CA LEU A 572 28.86 3.07 17.10
C LEU A 572 29.81 4.24 16.78
N TYR A 573 30.72 4.55 17.69
CA TYR A 573 31.61 5.72 17.54
C TYR A 573 32.87 5.52 18.37
N ASN A 574 34.02 5.91 17.83
CA ASN A 574 35.29 5.89 18.54
C ASN A 574 35.49 7.23 19.25
N GLY A 575 35.44 7.23 20.58
CA GLY A 575 35.53 8.44 21.40
C GLY A 575 34.18 9.10 21.69
N GLU A 576 34.18 10.40 21.97
CA GLU A 576 32.96 11.17 22.25
C GLU A 576 32.27 11.60 20.94
N ALA A 577 30.96 11.37 20.85
CA ALA A 577 30.18 11.77 19.69
C ALA A 577 29.98 13.31 19.66
N PRO A 578 30.01 13.96 18.48
CA PRO A 578 29.99 15.43 18.36
C PRO A 578 28.77 16.13 18.98
N ASP A 579 27.68 15.39 19.14
CA ASP A 579 26.39 15.90 19.62
C ASP A 579 26.02 15.41 21.02
N GLY A 580 26.97 14.79 21.72
CA GLY A 580 26.79 14.23 23.06
C GLY A 580 26.00 12.92 23.11
N THR A 581 25.61 12.34 21.98
CA THR A 581 24.98 11.01 21.95
C THR A 581 25.96 9.97 22.47
N ARG A 582 25.54 9.17 23.46
CA ARG A 582 26.41 8.14 24.02
C ARG A 582 26.54 6.95 23.06
N PRO A 583 27.74 6.61 22.57
CA PRO A 583 27.93 5.43 21.74
C PRO A 583 27.70 4.14 22.54
N ILE A 584 27.13 3.12 21.91
CA ILE A 584 26.94 1.79 22.52
C ILE A 584 28.13 0.86 22.29
N GLY A 585 28.99 1.18 21.32
CA GLY A 585 30.20 0.42 20.99
C GLY A 585 31.16 1.20 20.09
N GLU A 586 32.31 0.59 19.80
CA GLU A 586 33.31 1.12 18.88
C GLU A 586 32.85 0.96 17.42
N TYR A 587 33.37 1.80 16.52
CA TYR A 587 33.08 1.73 15.09
C TYR A 587 34.34 1.30 14.29
N PRO A 588 34.30 0.16 13.57
CA PRO A 588 33.35 -0.93 13.71
C PRO A 588 33.53 -1.67 15.04
N THR A 589 32.48 -2.35 15.50
CA THR A 589 32.65 -3.36 16.55
C THR A 589 33.08 -4.66 15.88
N VAL A 590 34.13 -5.31 16.38
CA VAL A 590 34.75 -6.45 15.70
C VAL A 590 34.47 -7.74 16.44
N VAL A 591 33.78 -8.66 15.78
CA VAL A 591 33.58 -10.02 16.28
C VAL A 591 34.68 -10.91 15.75
N THR A 592 35.46 -11.50 16.66
CA THR A 592 36.52 -12.46 16.30
C THR A 592 36.02 -13.87 16.54
N ARG A 593 35.98 -14.67 15.47
CA ARG A 593 35.51 -16.05 15.49
C ARG A 593 36.59 -17.01 15.97
N SER A 594 36.18 -18.23 16.32
CA SER A 594 37.09 -19.29 16.78
C SER A 594 38.14 -19.72 15.75
N ASP A 595 37.87 -19.50 14.46
CA ASP A 595 38.80 -19.74 13.35
C ASP A 595 39.77 -18.56 13.08
N GLY A 596 39.66 -17.48 13.87
CA GLY A 596 40.46 -16.27 13.74
C GLY A 596 39.92 -15.26 12.73
N HIS A 597 38.82 -15.55 12.03
CA HIS A 597 38.20 -14.58 11.13
C HIS A 597 37.59 -13.42 11.93
N ARG A 598 37.83 -12.18 11.48
CA ARG A 598 37.36 -10.94 12.12
C ARG A 598 36.30 -10.30 11.24
N ILE A 599 35.07 -10.21 11.76
CA ILE A 599 33.95 -9.59 11.05
C ILE A 599 33.67 -8.23 11.71
N PRO A 600 33.90 -7.10 11.02
CA PRO A 600 33.45 -5.80 11.48
C PRO A 600 31.92 -5.72 11.36
N VAL A 601 31.29 -5.13 12.38
CA VAL A 601 29.87 -4.79 12.43
C VAL A 601 29.74 -3.29 12.58
N VAL A 602 28.99 -2.66 11.69
CA VAL A 602 28.76 -1.20 11.69
C VAL A 602 27.28 -0.88 11.82
N GLN A 603 26.98 0.16 12.60
CA GLN A 603 25.72 0.90 12.57
C GLN A 603 25.99 2.41 12.63
N ALA A 604 25.13 3.23 12.03
CA ALA A 604 25.28 4.68 11.95
C ALA A 604 24.09 5.46 12.56
N HIS A 605 23.56 4.96 13.68
CA HIS A 605 22.44 5.63 14.35
C HIS A 605 21.26 5.83 13.37
N CYS A 606 20.68 7.03 13.28
CA CYS A 606 19.32 7.22 12.78
C CYS A 606 18.94 8.65 12.39
N TYR A 607 17.76 8.84 11.80
CA TYR A 607 17.16 10.14 11.41
C TYR A 607 18.02 10.99 10.49
N THR A 608 18.87 10.39 9.65
CA THR A 608 19.88 11.14 8.89
C THR A 608 20.83 11.96 9.81
N ARG A 609 20.97 11.59 11.08
CA ARG A 609 21.82 12.31 12.05
C ARG A 609 23.30 12.03 11.80
N TYR A 610 23.59 10.82 11.34
CA TYR A 610 24.92 10.37 10.97
C TYR A 610 24.85 9.66 9.63
N LEU A 611 25.92 9.77 8.86
CA LEU A 611 26.17 9.01 7.65
C LEU A 611 27.34 8.06 7.92
N GLY A 612 27.09 6.75 7.92
CA GLY A 612 28.13 5.75 8.15
C GLY A 612 29.21 5.81 7.09
N ASN A 613 30.47 5.64 7.49
CA ASN A 613 31.61 5.71 6.59
C ASN A 613 32.69 4.76 7.09
N ILE A 614 32.92 3.68 6.33
CA ILE A 614 33.94 2.68 6.63
C ILE A 614 34.71 2.29 5.37
N LYS A 615 36.02 2.31 5.45
CA LYS A 615 36.93 1.91 4.38
C LYS A 615 37.65 0.63 4.77
N LEU A 616 37.56 -0.38 3.90
CA LEU A 616 38.20 -1.68 4.11
C LEU A 616 39.39 -1.85 3.17
N PHE A 617 40.48 -2.35 3.71
CA PHE A 617 41.68 -2.67 2.96
C PHE A 617 41.77 -4.18 2.83
N ILE A 618 41.47 -4.64 1.62
CA ILE A 618 41.26 -6.05 1.30
C ILE A 618 42.43 -6.51 0.44
N ASN A 619 43.07 -7.61 0.83
CA ASN A 619 44.20 -8.17 0.10
C ASN A 619 43.74 -9.00 -1.11
N ASN A 620 44.69 -9.50 -1.91
CA ASN A 620 44.42 -10.26 -3.14
C ASN A 620 43.66 -11.58 -2.92
N GLN A 621 43.54 -12.05 -1.67
CA GLN A 621 42.80 -13.26 -1.30
C GLN A 621 41.38 -12.96 -0.83
N GLY A 622 40.94 -11.69 -0.83
CA GLY A 622 39.62 -11.28 -0.33
C GLY A 622 39.56 -11.00 1.17
N ILE A 623 40.68 -11.11 1.88
CA ILE A 623 40.72 -10.97 3.35
C ILE A 623 40.91 -9.49 3.74
N ILE A 624 40.10 -9.02 4.70
CA ILE A 624 40.23 -7.68 5.29
C ILE A 624 41.44 -7.62 6.23
N GLU A 625 42.45 -6.82 5.88
CA GLU A 625 43.67 -6.64 6.68
C GLU A 625 43.49 -5.55 7.74
N ARG A 626 42.90 -4.43 7.32
CA ARG A 626 42.63 -3.25 8.16
C ARG A 626 41.38 -2.52 7.70
N TRP A 627 40.84 -1.68 8.57
CA TRP A 627 39.74 -0.75 8.30
C TRP A 627 40.03 0.62 8.90
N GLU A 628 39.42 1.65 8.34
CA GLU A 628 39.42 3.01 8.89
C GLU A 628 38.06 3.67 8.61
N GLY A 629 37.65 4.63 9.42
CA GLY A 629 36.38 5.32 9.25
C GLY A 629 35.60 5.51 10.54
N GLN A 630 34.52 6.27 10.43
CA GLN A 630 33.63 6.65 11.53
C GLN A 630 32.35 7.27 10.96
N PRO A 631 31.19 7.18 11.61
CA PRO A 631 30.00 7.88 11.16
C PRO A 631 30.22 9.40 11.11
N VAL A 632 29.85 10.01 10.00
CA VAL A 632 29.94 11.45 9.78
C VAL A 632 28.71 12.10 10.39
N PHE A 633 28.90 12.98 11.38
CA PHE A 633 27.80 13.74 11.96
C PHE A 633 27.25 14.76 10.96
N LEU A 634 25.96 14.64 10.65
CA LEU A 634 25.25 15.55 9.75
C LEU A 634 24.75 16.78 10.51
N GLY A 635 25.68 17.54 11.09
CA GLY A 635 25.42 18.80 11.76
C GLY A 635 25.53 20.04 10.85
N SER A 636 25.45 21.22 11.45
CA SER A 636 25.51 22.51 10.73
C SER A 636 26.81 22.76 9.95
N SER A 637 27.87 22.00 10.21
CA SER A 637 29.11 22.02 9.42
C SER A 637 28.95 21.50 7.99
N ILE A 638 27.92 20.70 7.72
CA ILE A 638 27.57 20.25 6.38
C ILE A 638 26.43 21.14 5.88
N VAL A 639 26.69 21.87 4.81
CA VAL A 639 25.71 22.78 4.19
C VAL A 639 24.62 21.93 3.53
N GLN A 640 23.39 22.41 3.55
CA GLN A 640 22.27 21.77 2.86
C GLN A 640 22.39 22.02 1.36
N ASP A 641 22.10 21.00 0.56
CA ASP A 641 22.09 21.16 -0.90
C ASP A 641 20.92 22.06 -1.33
N PRO A 642 21.17 23.14 -2.09
CA PRO A 642 20.14 24.10 -2.46
C PRO A 642 19.11 23.53 -3.43
N LEU A 643 19.48 22.56 -4.28
CA LEU A 643 18.54 21.91 -5.19
C LEU A 643 17.63 20.97 -4.42
N MET A 644 18.16 20.21 -3.45
CA MET A 644 17.34 19.36 -2.61
C MET A 644 16.36 20.16 -1.75
N LEU A 645 16.77 21.34 -1.28
CA LEU A 645 15.85 22.27 -0.61
C LEU A 645 14.72 22.72 -1.55
N GLU A 646 15.03 23.09 -2.79
CA GLU A 646 14.01 23.47 -3.79
C GLU A 646 13.06 22.30 -4.13
N GLU A 647 13.59 21.07 -4.25
CA GLU A 647 12.81 19.86 -4.49
C GLU A 647 11.91 19.50 -3.31
N LEU A 648 12.31 19.79 -2.06
CA LEU A 648 11.51 19.55 -0.86
C LEU A 648 10.29 20.50 -0.76
N GLU A 649 10.39 21.72 -1.26
CA GLU A 649 9.35 22.76 -1.09
C GLU A 649 7.92 22.38 -1.54
N PRO A 650 7.67 21.78 -2.72
CA PRO A 650 6.31 21.41 -3.11
C PRO A 650 5.69 20.40 -2.14
N TRP A 651 6.45 19.38 -1.74
CA TRP A 651 6.00 18.36 -0.79
C TRP A 651 5.80 18.94 0.61
N ARG A 652 6.71 19.82 1.05
CA ARG A 652 6.63 20.52 2.33
C ARG A 652 5.34 21.34 2.42
N LYS A 653 4.90 21.98 1.34
CA LYS A 653 3.62 22.71 1.31
C LYS A 653 2.42 21.80 1.54
N GLU A 654 2.43 20.59 0.98
CA GLU A 654 1.35 19.62 1.19
C GLU A 654 1.33 19.11 2.64
N VAL A 655 2.51 18.81 3.20
CA VAL A 655 2.68 18.42 4.60
C VAL A 655 2.24 19.55 5.54
N ASP A 656 2.72 20.77 5.32
CA ASP A 656 2.44 21.95 6.12
C ASP A 656 0.94 22.29 6.17
N ALA A 657 0.22 22.06 5.07
CA ALA A 657 -1.21 22.33 4.99
C ALA A 657 -2.03 21.54 6.02
N VAL A 658 -1.51 20.39 6.47
CA VAL A 658 -2.15 19.55 7.51
C VAL A 658 -1.37 19.58 8.81
N GLY A 659 -0.05 19.52 8.74
CA GLY A 659 0.85 19.41 9.88
C GLY A 659 0.85 20.62 10.80
N LYS A 660 0.72 21.83 10.26
CA LYS A 660 0.75 23.09 11.02
C LYS A 660 -0.57 23.45 11.69
N GLU A 661 -1.61 22.63 11.55
CA GLU A 661 -2.87 22.86 12.28
C GLU A 661 -2.60 22.79 13.79
N VAL A 662 -2.86 23.89 14.50
CA VAL A 662 -2.78 23.95 15.97
C VAL A 662 -4.02 23.31 16.58
N LEU A 663 -3.84 22.20 17.29
CA LEU A 663 -4.89 21.44 17.95
C LEU A 663 -5.21 21.97 19.35
N GLY A 664 -4.20 22.52 20.03
CA GLY A 664 -4.27 22.99 21.41
C GLY A 664 -2.92 23.48 21.91
N ARG A 665 -2.76 23.56 23.23
CA ARG A 665 -1.51 23.99 23.88
C ARG A 665 -1.21 23.08 25.07
N THR A 666 0.05 22.69 25.25
CA THR A 666 0.52 22.08 26.49
C THR A 666 1.36 23.08 27.27
N HIS A 667 1.14 23.17 28.58
CA HIS A 667 1.91 24.04 29.48
C HIS A 667 3.04 23.30 30.20
N VAL A 668 3.07 21.99 30.04
CA VAL A 668 4.06 21.09 30.61
C VAL A 668 4.65 20.23 29.49
N THR A 669 5.86 19.73 29.69
CA THR A 669 6.42 18.71 28.79
C THR A 669 5.62 17.42 28.96
N LEU A 670 5.01 16.93 27.88
CA LEU A 670 4.48 15.58 27.82
C LEU A 670 5.66 14.64 27.54
N THR A 671 6.28 14.14 28.61
CA THR A 671 7.51 13.36 28.54
C THR A 671 7.27 11.93 28.06
N ARG A 672 8.20 11.43 27.27
CA ARG A 672 8.27 10.03 26.83
C ARG A 672 9.10 9.13 27.78
N SER A 673 9.35 9.56 29.03
CA SER A 673 10.07 8.75 30.03
C SER A 673 9.23 7.55 30.54
N CYS A 674 8.68 6.75 29.62
CA CYS A 674 7.65 5.74 29.85
C CYS A 674 8.21 4.32 30.06
N PHE A 675 9.52 4.14 29.99
CA PHE A 675 10.15 2.81 29.93
C PHE A 675 10.42 2.20 31.32
N SER A 676 10.52 3.02 32.36
CA SER A 676 10.90 2.58 33.70
C SER A 676 9.94 3.07 34.79
N ALA A 677 8.98 3.91 34.44
CA ALA A 677 8.04 4.55 35.36
C ALA A 677 6.79 5.04 34.61
N GLU A 678 5.86 5.61 35.37
CA GLU A 678 4.77 6.43 34.83
C GLU A 678 5.32 7.59 34.01
N CYS A 679 4.69 7.88 32.86
CA CYS A 679 4.95 9.09 32.10
C CYS A 679 3.64 9.82 31.78
N ASN A 680 3.67 11.15 31.85
CA ASN A 680 2.48 11.94 31.61
C ASN A 680 2.00 11.94 30.15
N LEU A 681 2.86 11.67 29.15
CA LEU A 681 2.40 11.46 27.76
C LEU A 681 1.51 10.22 27.65
N GLY A 682 1.90 9.13 28.30
CA GLY A 682 1.11 7.89 28.32
C GLY A 682 -0.20 8.05 29.07
N ASN A 683 -0.18 8.76 30.21
CA ASN A 683 -1.38 9.13 30.94
C ASN A 683 -2.36 9.92 30.05
N TRP A 684 -1.86 10.99 29.43
CA TRP A 684 -2.67 11.86 28.56
C TRP A 684 -3.27 11.10 27.38
N ALA A 685 -2.45 10.29 26.69
CA ALA A 685 -2.92 9.50 25.57
C ALA A 685 -4.02 8.52 26.00
N CYS A 686 -3.81 7.75 27.07
CA CYS A 686 -4.80 6.77 27.50
C CYS A 686 -6.07 7.40 28.09
N ASP A 687 -5.98 8.56 28.75
CA ASP A 687 -7.15 9.32 29.18
C ASP A 687 -7.96 9.79 27.97
N GLY A 688 -7.29 10.33 26.95
CA GLY A 688 -7.93 10.77 25.72
C GLY A 688 -8.67 9.64 25.02
N LEU A 689 -8.06 8.45 24.93
CA LEU A 689 -8.72 7.30 24.31
C LEU A 689 -9.92 6.79 25.13
N LEU A 690 -9.82 6.72 26.46
CA LEU A 690 -10.96 6.35 27.32
C LEU A 690 -12.11 7.38 27.25
N GLU A 691 -11.78 8.65 27.07
CA GLU A 691 -12.79 9.71 26.92
C GLU A 691 -13.63 9.50 25.67
N GLN A 692 -13.01 9.09 24.55
CA GLN A 692 -13.70 8.91 23.27
C GLN A 692 -14.70 7.75 23.26
N VAL A 693 -14.68 6.85 24.25
CA VAL A 693 -15.61 5.72 24.34
C VAL A 693 -16.66 5.87 25.44
N MET A 694 -16.69 7.02 26.13
CA MET A 694 -17.72 7.29 27.16
C MET A 694 -19.14 7.29 26.58
N ASP A 695 -19.33 7.84 25.38
CA ASP A 695 -20.64 7.89 24.71
C ASP A 695 -21.16 6.50 24.26
N ARG A 696 -20.30 5.47 24.36
CA ARG A 696 -20.63 4.08 24.04
C ARG A 696 -21.00 3.25 25.28
N ALA A 697 -21.05 3.88 26.46
CA ALA A 697 -21.33 3.20 27.71
C ALA A 697 -22.68 2.46 27.65
N LYS A 698 -22.68 1.20 28.11
CA LYS A 698 -23.91 0.41 28.25
C LYS A 698 -24.75 0.93 29.42
N THR A 699 -26.06 0.66 29.38
CA THR A 699 -26.97 1.01 30.48
C THR A 699 -26.44 0.51 31.82
N GLY A 700 -26.27 1.41 32.79
CA GLY A 700 -25.74 1.11 34.12
C GLY A 700 -24.22 1.27 34.27
N ALA A 701 -23.50 1.61 33.19
CA ALA A 701 -22.09 1.98 33.22
C ALA A 701 -21.90 3.46 32.81
N TRP A 702 -20.85 4.11 33.31
CA TRP A 702 -20.48 5.47 32.90
C TRP A 702 -19.41 5.52 31.78
N ASN A 703 -18.85 4.38 31.39
CA ASN A 703 -17.89 4.22 30.29
C ASN A 703 -18.07 2.84 29.61
N ASP A 704 -17.63 2.68 28.36
CA ASP A 704 -17.60 1.39 27.64
C ASP A 704 -16.37 0.54 28.04
N ALA A 705 -15.24 1.17 28.39
CA ALA A 705 -14.00 0.48 28.76
C ALA A 705 -13.56 0.77 30.20
N HIS A 706 -13.00 -0.24 30.86
CA HIS A 706 -12.48 -0.15 32.23
C HIS A 706 -11.06 0.43 32.27
N VAL A 707 -10.23 0.07 31.30
CA VAL A 707 -8.80 0.38 31.29
C VAL A 707 -8.34 0.66 29.87
N CYS A 708 -7.48 1.68 29.72
CA CYS A 708 -6.64 1.84 28.54
C CYS A 708 -5.22 1.38 28.85
N MET A 709 -4.57 0.71 27.89
CA MET A 709 -3.15 0.39 27.95
C MET A 709 -2.46 0.81 26.66
N ALA A 710 -1.28 1.44 26.79
CA ALA A 710 -0.41 1.82 25.69
C ALA A 710 1.03 1.44 26.03
N ASN A 711 1.75 0.74 25.15
CA ASN A 711 3.15 0.40 25.41
C ASN A 711 4.07 1.61 25.19
N ALA A 712 5.11 1.72 26.01
CA ALA A 712 6.12 2.77 25.91
C ALA A 712 6.78 2.84 24.52
N GLY A 713 6.95 1.71 23.83
CA GLY A 713 7.47 1.65 22.47
C GLY A 713 6.57 2.33 21.41
N GLY A 714 5.26 2.39 21.65
CA GLY A 714 4.26 3.02 20.79
C GLY A 714 4.22 4.55 20.90
N LEU A 715 4.61 5.10 22.05
CA LEU A 715 4.73 6.53 22.28
C LEU A 715 6.11 6.96 21.83
N ARG A 716 6.24 7.73 20.75
CA ARG A 716 7.49 7.98 20.02
C ARG A 716 8.18 9.28 20.37
N MET A 717 7.51 10.39 20.59
CA MET A 717 8.18 11.68 20.83
C MET A 717 7.56 12.41 22.01
N GLN A 718 8.39 13.13 22.77
CA GLN A 718 7.88 14.06 23.78
C GLN A 718 7.28 15.30 23.11
N ILE A 719 6.25 15.89 23.71
CA ILE A 719 5.70 17.15 23.25
C ILE A 719 6.12 18.24 24.23
N ASN A 720 6.92 19.19 23.75
CA ASN A 720 7.42 20.30 24.55
C ASN A 720 6.31 21.31 24.86
N PRO A 721 6.45 22.12 25.94
CA PRO A 721 5.52 23.21 26.25
C PRO A 721 5.35 24.16 25.06
N GLY A 722 4.11 24.50 24.73
CA GLY A 722 3.80 25.32 23.56
C GLY A 722 2.54 24.86 22.83
N GLU A 723 2.35 25.40 21.63
CA GLU A 723 1.29 24.96 20.72
C GLU A 723 1.54 23.51 20.31
N VAL A 724 0.48 22.71 20.33
CA VAL A 724 0.52 21.32 19.90
C VAL A 724 -0.13 21.23 18.55
N THR A 725 0.68 20.99 17.53
CA THR A 725 0.22 20.85 16.16
C THR A 725 -0.13 19.40 15.82
N THR A 726 -0.81 19.19 14.69
CA THR A 726 -1.02 17.84 14.12
C THR A 726 0.30 17.10 13.91
N GLU A 727 1.32 17.80 13.41
CA GLU A 727 2.67 17.24 13.26
C GLU A 727 3.26 16.79 14.61
N ALA A 728 3.21 17.64 15.64
CA ALA A 728 3.75 17.28 16.96
C ALA A 728 3.06 16.04 17.54
N LEU A 729 1.75 15.90 17.35
CA LEU A 729 0.99 14.73 17.79
C LEU A 729 1.34 13.47 17.00
N LEU A 730 1.44 13.55 15.67
CA LEU A 730 1.81 12.42 14.83
C LEU A 730 3.25 11.97 15.08
N MET A 731 4.18 12.89 15.28
CA MET A 731 5.55 12.58 15.71
C MET A 731 5.55 11.85 17.06
N ALA A 732 4.61 12.18 17.95
CA ALA A 732 4.46 11.51 19.23
C ALA A 732 3.85 10.11 19.11
N ILE A 733 2.94 9.85 18.16
CA ILE A 733 2.24 8.56 17.99
C ILE A 733 1.99 8.32 16.47
N PRO A 734 3.00 7.86 15.70
CA PRO A 734 2.98 7.90 14.23
C PRO A 734 2.37 6.66 13.56
N PHE A 735 2.12 5.59 14.32
CA PHE A 735 1.85 4.26 13.75
C PHE A 735 0.45 4.06 13.19
N GLU A 736 -0.44 5.05 13.34
CA GLU A 736 -1.81 5.00 12.83
C GLU A 736 -2.56 3.72 13.26
N ASN A 737 -2.36 3.29 14.50
CA ASN A 737 -3.03 2.09 14.99
C ASN A 737 -4.53 2.34 15.10
N TYR A 738 -5.35 1.35 14.76
CA TYR A 738 -6.73 1.36 15.21
C TYR A 738 -6.75 1.23 16.73
N VAL A 739 -7.63 1.97 17.37
CA VAL A 739 -7.91 1.75 18.79
C VAL A 739 -8.88 0.58 18.90
N GLN A 740 -8.49 -0.48 19.59
CA GLN A 740 -9.29 -1.67 19.80
C GLN A 740 -9.97 -1.60 21.16
N VAL A 741 -11.24 -2.02 21.21
CA VAL A 741 -11.92 -2.36 22.46
C VAL A 741 -12.32 -3.83 22.43
N TYR A 742 -12.02 -4.56 23.51
CA TYR A 742 -12.29 -6.00 23.60
C TYR A 742 -12.50 -6.45 25.04
N ASP A 743 -13.09 -7.62 25.20
CA ASP A 743 -13.29 -8.25 26.50
C ASP A 743 -12.07 -9.14 26.83
N LEU A 744 -11.54 -9.03 28.05
CA LEU A 744 -10.37 -9.77 28.50
C LEU A 744 -10.49 -10.16 29.97
N LYS A 745 -10.17 -11.41 30.29
CA LYS A 745 -10.18 -11.89 31.67
C LYS A 745 -9.03 -11.28 32.49
N GLY A 746 -9.29 -10.94 33.75
CA GLY A 746 -8.34 -10.26 34.64
C GLY A 746 -6.99 -10.98 34.80
N GLN A 747 -6.95 -12.31 34.69
CA GLN A 747 -5.71 -13.08 34.68
C GLN A 747 -4.75 -12.64 33.56
N TYR A 748 -5.26 -12.39 32.35
CA TYR A 748 -4.43 -12.00 31.21
C TYR A 748 -4.03 -10.53 31.26
N LEU A 749 -4.81 -9.69 31.94
CA LEU A 749 -4.38 -8.33 32.31
C LEU A 749 -3.19 -8.38 33.26
N LEU A 750 -3.23 -9.25 34.28
CA LEU A 750 -2.10 -9.43 35.20
C LEU A 750 -0.85 -9.96 34.48
N GLU A 751 -1.01 -10.97 33.62
CA GLU A 751 0.08 -11.50 32.79
C GLU A 751 0.69 -10.42 31.87
N ALA A 752 -0.15 -9.58 31.26
CA ALA A 752 0.34 -8.46 30.44
C ALA A 752 1.11 -7.43 31.26
N LEU A 753 0.67 -7.11 32.48
CA LEU A 753 1.39 -6.20 33.39
C LEU A 753 2.75 -6.78 33.80
N GLU A 754 2.83 -8.06 34.12
CA GLU A 754 4.10 -8.75 34.43
C GLU A 754 5.04 -8.76 33.22
N PHE A 755 4.51 -9.14 32.05
CA PHE A 755 5.26 -9.15 30.80
C PHE A 755 5.81 -7.78 30.42
N SER A 756 5.02 -6.72 30.68
CA SER A 756 5.39 -5.34 30.34
C SER A 756 6.70 -4.89 30.98
N VAL A 757 7.05 -5.45 32.14
CA VAL A 757 8.27 -5.13 32.91
C VAL A 757 9.25 -6.32 32.95
N GLY A 758 9.04 -7.36 32.15
CA GLY A 758 9.81 -8.60 32.22
C GLY A 758 11.16 -8.59 31.51
N THR A 759 11.35 -7.75 30.49
CA THR A 759 12.61 -7.68 29.73
C THR A 759 13.19 -6.28 29.78
N ALA A 760 14.44 -6.17 30.26
CA ALA A 760 15.13 -4.90 30.36
C ALA A 760 15.79 -4.50 29.03
N GLN A 761 15.67 -3.23 28.62
CA GLN A 761 16.46 -2.62 27.54
C GLN A 761 17.95 -2.68 27.87
N THR A 762 18.29 -2.37 29.12
CA THR A 762 19.67 -2.45 29.62
C THR A 762 19.75 -3.63 30.58
N PRO A 763 20.62 -4.62 30.35
CA PRO A 763 20.81 -5.75 31.26
C PRO A 763 21.01 -5.28 32.70
N GLY A 764 20.24 -5.85 33.63
CA GLY A 764 20.32 -5.50 35.06
C GLY A 764 19.56 -4.23 35.48
N SER A 765 18.80 -3.58 34.60
CA SER A 765 17.97 -2.40 34.93
C SER A 765 16.47 -2.69 34.92
N PHE A 766 15.65 -1.85 35.58
CA PHE A 766 14.19 -1.85 35.44
C PHE A 766 13.78 -0.84 34.37
N ASN A 767 13.96 -1.19 33.09
CA ASN A 767 13.64 -0.32 31.95
C ASN A 767 13.20 -1.20 30.78
N SER A 768 11.97 -1.10 30.29
CA SER A 768 11.40 -1.99 29.29
C SER A 768 10.67 -1.22 28.19
N ARG A 769 10.97 -1.51 26.90
CA ARG A 769 10.20 -1.01 25.74
C ARG A 769 8.74 -1.44 25.77
N ARG A 770 8.44 -2.51 26.48
CA ARG A 770 7.09 -3.08 26.58
C ARG A 770 6.26 -2.36 27.62
N MET A 771 6.85 -1.66 28.59
CA MET A 771 6.15 -1.12 29.76
C MET A 771 4.83 -0.44 29.37
N LEU A 772 3.74 -0.87 30.01
CA LEU A 772 2.40 -0.34 29.73
C LEU A 772 2.17 0.93 30.54
N GLN A 773 1.87 2.01 29.84
CA GLN A 773 1.23 3.19 30.39
C GLN A 773 -0.28 2.95 30.41
N VAL A 774 -0.97 3.47 31.42
CA VAL A 774 -2.36 3.08 31.70
C VAL A 774 -3.28 4.25 32.02
N ALA A 775 -4.57 4.07 31.77
CA ALA A 775 -5.64 4.86 32.37
C ALA A 775 -6.75 3.93 32.88
N GLY A 776 -7.50 4.34 33.90
CA GLY A 776 -8.50 3.46 34.54
C GLY A 776 -7.90 2.33 35.40
N MET A 777 -6.58 2.29 35.57
CA MET A 777 -5.86 1.31 36.39
C MET A 777 -4.84 2.01 37.32
N ARG A 778 -4.52 1.38 38.45
CA ARG A 778 -3.37 1.69 39.32
C ARG A 778 -2.58 0.43 39.59
N VAL A 779 -1.27 0.45 39.38
CA VAL A 779 -0.37 -0.69 39.54
C VAL A 779 0.86 -0.31 40.36
N VAL A 780 1.29 -1.23 41.22
CA VAL A 780 2.53 -1.14 41.99
C VAL A 780 3.45 -2.28 41.57
N TYR A 781 4.65 -1.95 41.15
CA TYR A 781 5.70 -2.90 40.79
C TYR A 781 6.81 -2.92 41.85
N ASN A 782 7.36 -4.09 42.14
CA ASN A 782 8.64 -4.25 42.82
C ASN A 782 9.71 -4.64 41.80
N ALA A 783 10.62 -3.71 41.53
CA ALA A 783 11.69 -3.89 40.55
C ALA A 783 12.72 -4.96 40.97
N SER A 784 12.85 -5.21 42.27
CA SER A 784 13.78 -6.19 42.85
C SER A 784 13.23 -7.61 42.83
N SER A 785 11.94 -7.80 42.56
CA SER A 785 11.34 -9.13 42.40
C SER A 785 11.80 -9.82 41.11
N GLU A 786 11.72 -11.15 41.13
CA GLU A 786 11.97 -12.01 39.96
C GLU A 786 11.03 -11.64 38.80
N VAL A 787 11.55 -11.74 37.57
CA VAL A 787 10.77 -11.50 36.34
C VAL A 787 9.56 -12.44 36.32
N GLY A 788 8.36 -11.89 36.12
CA GLY A 788 7.09 -12.62 36.18
C GLY A 788 6.43 -12.62 37.56
N SER A 789 7.01 -11.95 38.56
CA SER A 789 6.43 -11.74 39.89
C SER A 789 6.71 -10.33 40.42
N ARG A 790 6.71 -9.34 39.51
CA ARG A 790 7.01 -7.94 39.80
C ARG A 790 5.77 -7.13 40.17
N VAL A 791 4.56 -7.56 39.82
CA VAL A 791 3.32 -6.87 40.18
C VAL A 791 2.99 -7.15 41.64
N VAL A 792 3.07 -6.12 42.49
CA VAL A 792 2.71 -6.19 43.92
C VAL A 792 1.21 -6.05 44.10
N SER A 793 0.59 -5.09 43.39
CA SER A 793 -0.85 -4.91 43.39
C SER A 793 -1.31 -4.22 42.11
N ALA A 794 -2.52 -4.56 41.67
CA ALA A 794 -3.20 -3.91 40.55
C ALA A 794 -4.65 -3.65 40.95
N HIS A 795 -5.15 -2.45 40.64
CA HIS A 795 -6.51 -2.03 40.89
C HIS A 795 -7.13 -1.43 39.63
N ILE A 796 -8.38 -1.76 39.34
CA ILE A 796 -9.13 -1.27 38.18
C ILE A 796 -10.27 -0.37 38.64
N ARG A 797 -10.51 0.72 37.91
CA ARG A 797 -11.61 1.66 38.14
C ARG A 797 -12.93 1.01 37.73
N CYS A 798 -13.91 0.97 38.63
CA CYS A 798 -15.24 0.47 38.28
C CYS A 798 -15.93 1.41 37.27
N ILE A 799 -16.62 0.81 36.28
CA ILE A 799 -17.48 1.53 35.33
C ILE A 799 -18.97 1.36 35.66
N GLU A 800 -19.34 0.24 36.28
CA GLU A 800 -20.69 -0.05 36.78
C GLU A 800 -20.83 0.41 38.25
N CYS A 801 -20.65 1.72 38.48
CA CYS A 801 -20.74 2.31 39.81
C CYS A 801 -21.06 3.81 39.71
N ASP A 802 -21.89 4.31 40.64
CA ASP A 802 -22.32 5.71 40.65
C ASP A 802 -21.16 6.70 40.90
N ILE A 803 -20.19 6.28 41.71
CA ILE A 803 -18.98 7.04 42.01
C ILE A 803 -17.76 6.18 41.63
N PRO A 804 -16.98 6.58 40.61
CA PRO A 804 -15.81 5.83 40.18
C PRO A 804 -14.81 5.63 41.32
N ARG A 805 -14.42 4.38 41.56
CA ARG A 805 -13.42 3.99 42.56
C ARG A 805 -12.59 2.83 42.06
N TYR A 806 -11.37 2.72 42.57
CA TYR A 806 -10.46 1.63 42.27
C TYR A 806 -10.77 0.42 43.15
N LEU A 807 -10.96 -0.74 42.53
CA LEU A 807 -11.15 -2.03 43.19
C LEU A 807 -9.98 -2.96 42.84
N PRO A 808 -9.58 -3.89 43.72
CA PRO A 808 -8.54 -4.87 43.40
C PRO A 808 -8.86 -5.62 42.11
N LEU A 809 -7.83 -5.86 41.28
CA LEU A 809 -7.94 -6.67 40.07
C LEU A 809 -8.39 -8.09 40.42
N ASP A 810 -9.61 -8.44 40.06
CA ASP A 810 -10.10 -9.81 40.13
C ASP A 810 -9.68 -10.60 38.87
N VAL A 811 -8.81 -11.59 39.05
CA VAL A 811 -8.29 -12.43 37.95
C VAL A 811 -9.36 -13.27 37.26
N ASN A 812 -10.51 -13.51 37.90
CA ASN A 812 -11.60 -14.30 37.34
C ASN A 812 -12.66 -13.44 36.63
N LYS A 813 -12.67 -12.13 36.86
CA LYS A 813 -13.61 -11.21 36.22
C LYS A 813 -13.17 -10.85 34.80
N THR A 814 -14.13 -10.67 33.90
CA THR A 814 -13.89 -10.10 32.56
C THR A 814 -13.97 -8.58 32.62
N TYR A 815 -13.00 -7.92 32.00
CA TYR A 815 -12.94 -6.46 31.86
C TYR A 815 -12.98 -6.10 30.38
N ARG A 816 -13.55 -4.93 30.11
CA ARG A 816 -13.50 -4.32 28.79
C ARG A 816 -12.27 -3.42 28.70
N VAL A 817 -11.37 -3.74 27.78
CA VAL A 817 -10.02 -3.22 27.68
C VAL A 817 -9.88 -2.45 26.37
N LEU A 818 -9.24 -1.30 26.44
CA LEU A 818 -8.96 -0.44 25.29
C LEU A 818 -7.44 -0.36 25.06
N THR A 819 -6.97 -0.64 23.84
CA THR A 819 -5.54 -0.58 23.49
C THR A 819 -5.33 -0.17 22.04
N GLN A 820 -4.10 0.21 21.67
CA GLN A 820 -3.74 0.25 20.25
C GLN A 820 -3.68 -1.17 19.66
N SER A 821 -4.12 -1.32 18.41
CA SER A 821 -4.14 -2.60 17.70
C SER A 821 -2.79 -3.31 17.70
N TYR A 822 -1.66 -2.58 17.66
CA TYR A 822 -0.32 -3.16 17.78
C TYR A 822 -0.19 -4.13 18.98
N ILE A 823 -0.49 -3.70 20.22
CA ILE A 823 -0.38 -4.60 21.37
C ILE A 823 -1.56 -5.56 21.48
N GLY A 824 -2.76 -5.13 21.06
CA GLY A 824 -3.94 -5.99 21.02
C GLY A 824 -3.70 -7.23 20.16
N ASP A 825 -3.07 -7.04 18.99
CA ASP A 825 -2.75 -8.07 18.01
C ASP A 825 -1.47 -8.87 18.36
N GLY A 826 -0.90 -8.64 19.56
CA GLY A 826 0.23 -9.40 20.08
C GLY A 826 1.60 -8.81 19.74
N GLY A 827 1.63 -7.61 19.16
CA GLY A 827 2.84 -6.86 18.89
C GLY A 827 3.67 -6.63 20.15
N GLY A 828 4.99 -6.55 20.00
CA GLY A 828 5.93 -6.50 21.14
C GLY A 828 6.00 -7.79 21.97
N GLY A 829 5.27 -8.85 21.58
CA GLY A 829 5.19 -10.14 22.27
C GLY A 829 4.00 -10.26 23.22
N TYR A 830 3.01 -9.38 23.14
CA TYR A 830 1.80 -9.39 23.96
C TYR A 830 0.80 -10.51 23.58
N THR A 831 1.28 -11.74 23.38
CA THR A 831 0.45 -12.87 22.92
C THR A 831 -0.65 -13.23 23.91
N MET A 832 -0.43 -13.00 25.21
CA MET A 832 -1.45 -13.16 26.23
C MET A 832 -2.68 -12.27 25.98
N LEU A 833 -2.55 -11.15 25.28
CA LEU A 833 -3.68 -10.34 24.83
C LEU A 833 -4.31 -10.93 23.56
N SER A 834 -3.51 -11.13 22.50
CA SER A 834 -4.02 -11.51 21.18
C SER A 834 -4.71 -12.86 21.15
N GLU A 835 -4.25 -13.82 21.95
CA GLU A 835 -4.76 -15.19 22.00
C GLU A 835 -6.00 -15.33 22.90
N ASN A 836 -6.27 -14.37 23.79
CA ASN A 836 -7.28 -14.51 24.84
C ASN A 836 -8.33 -13.39 24.89
N ARG A 837 -8.26 -12.41 23.98
CA ARG A 837 -9.28 -11.37 23.82
C ARG A 837 -10.51 -11.91 23.10
N GLU A 838 -11.67 -11.42 23.51
CA GLU A 838 -12.97 -11.73 22.92
C GLU A 838 -13.69 -10.45 22.50
N ASN A 839 -14.69 -10.55 21.61
CA ASN A 839 -15.54 -9.42 21.20
C ASN A 839 -14.74 -8.18 20.74
N VAL A 840 -13.71 -8.40 19.91
CA VAL A 840 -12.82 -7.34 19.41
C VAL A 840 -13.55 -6.41 18.46
N GLU A 841 -13.53 -5.12 18.77
CA GLU A 841 -14.03 -4.05 17.92
C GLU A 841 -12.89 -3.08 17.60
N ASN A 842 -12.65 -2.83 16.31
CA ASN A 842 -11.77 -1.75 15.86
C ASN A 842 -12.57 -0.45 15.83
N LEU A 843 -12.07 0.57 16.54
CA LEU A 843 -12.60 1.93 16.52
C LEU A 843 -11.87 2.74 15.45
N ASP A 844 -11.70 4.03 15.70
CA ASP A 844 -10.97 4.96 14.82
C ASP A 844 -9.45 4.85 15.07
N VAL A 845 -8.68 5.56 14.25
CA VAL A 845 -7.22 5.63 14.38
C VAL A 845 -6.83 6.44 15.61
N ASP A 846 -5.80 5.97 16.33
CA ASP A 846 -5.32 6.53 17.60
C ASP A 846 -5.05 8.05 17.54
N TYR A 847 -4.30 8.52 16.55
CA TYR A 847 -4.00 9.94 16.43
C TYR A 847 -5.26 10.78 16.15
N VAL A 848 -6.24 10.28 15.40
CA VAL A 848 -7.50 10.99 15.10
C VAL A 848 -8.34 11.15 16.39
N MET A 849 -8.40 10.09 17.19
CA MET A 849 -9.04 10.12 18.51
C MET A 849 -8.35 11.11 19.45
N LEU A 850 -7.02 11.15 19.44
CA LEU A 850 -6.24 12.07 20.27
C LEU A 850 -6.27 13.52 19.76
N GLN A 851 -6.42 13.76 18.46
CA GLN A 851 -6.70 15.09 17.92
C GLN A 851 -8.02 15.64 18.46
N ARG A 852 -9.08 14.81 18.47
CA ARG A 852 -10.38 15.18 19.05
C ARG A 852 -10.26 15.50 20.53
N HIS A 853 -9.54 14.66 21.28
CA HIS A 853 -9.28 14.89 22.70
C HIS A 853 -8.49 16.20 22.93
N MET A 854 -7.40 16.44 22.21
CA MET A 854 -6.60 17.67 22.30
C MET A 854 -7.45 18.92 22.01
N ARG A 855 -8.24 18.90 20.91
CA ARG A 855 -9.13 20.02 20.54
C ARG A 855 -10.20 20.30 21.62
N LYS A 856 -10.70 19.26 22.28
CA LYS A 856 -11.67 19.38 23.37
C LYS A 856 -11.04 19.92 24.65
N GLN A 857 -9.87 19.40 25.04
CA GLN A 857 -9.16 19.80 26.26
C GLN A 857 -8.59 21.23 26.15
N ARG A 858 -8.12 21.61 24.95
CA ARG A 858 -7.45 22.88 24.58
C ARG A 858 -6.14 23.19 25.31
N ASN A 859 -6.08 23.02 26.63
CA ASN A 859 -4.92 23.29 27.47
C ASN A 859 -4.55 22.04 28.28
N VAL A 860 -3.36 21.51 28.05
CA VAL A 860 -2.85 20.30 28.72
C VAL A 860 -1.89 20.69 29.85
N ILE A 861 -2.13 20.12 31.03
CA ILE A 861 -1.30 20.23 32.24
C ILE A 861 -1.06 18.86 32.89
N GLN A 862 -1.05 17.79 32.09
CA GLN A 862 -1.04 16.41 32.58
C GLN A 862 0.13 16.17 33.55
N ASP A 863 -0.20 15.80 34.77
CA ASP A 863 0.72 15.44 35.84
C ASP A 863 0.88 13.91 35.97
N HIS A 864 1.75 13.50 36.91
CA HIS A 864 1.83 12.13 37.38
C HIS A 864 0.89 11.98 38.58
N ASP A 865 -0.15 11.15 38.47
CA ASP A 865 -1.17 10.96 39.51
C ASP A 865 -1.04 9.60 40.23
N GLY A 866 0.08 8.90 40.00
CA GLY A 866 0.46 7.69 40.71
C GLY A 866 -0.27 6.44 40.20
N ARG A 867 -0.54 6.39 38.89
CA ARG A 867 -1.06 5.20 38.20
C ARG A 867 -0.06 4.07 38.20
N ILE A 868 1.23 4.38 38.13
CA ILE A 868 2.29 3.39 38.17
C ILE A 868 3.30 3.78 39.24
N GLN A 869 3.46 2.92 40.25
CA GLN A 869 4.47 3.09 41.29
C GLN A 869 5.50 1.96 41.17
N VAL A 870 6.78 2.30 41.27
CA VAL A 870 7.88 1.34 41.25
C VAL A 870 8.63 1.44 42.57
N VAL A 871 8.69 0.33 43.30
CA VAL A 871 9.48 0.17 44.53
C VAL A 871 10.68 -0.72 44.27
N PHE A 872 11.74 -0.57 45.07
CA PHE A 872 12.99 -1.32 44.96
C PHE A 872 13.28 -2.07 46.26
#